data_AF-A0A521JV09-F1
#
_entry.id   AF-A0A521JV09-F1
#
_cell.length_a   1.000
_cell.length_b   1.000
_cell.length_c   1.000
_cell.angle_alpha   90.00
_cell.angle_beta   90.00
_cell.angle_gamma   90.00
#
_symmetry.space_group_name_H-M   'P 1'
#
loop_
_entity.id
_entity.type
_entity.pdbx_description
1 polymer ?
#
loop_
_entity_poly.entity_id
_entity_poly.type
_entity_poly.pdbx_seq_one_letter_code
_entity_poly.pdbx_strand_id
1 'polypeptide(L)'
;MKFNGTLLYATVLGLAFGASACSGGGGGSGSSGGSTGGSSKMFIVSCSLGCSSGQAGAQINCGPNAIFVNEELVVEFSQAVNLSTVTKSTFKVVNLATGKTPIGSYSLDPGNPKRLIFRPQVTFDSSGNPIFGLDQGASYQIDIPGSVQNPGVAHIKSTVGLDNSSRMFCTVVASKGINDAVPGKPSVTTTVDKVTSYDLSGNPDGFEFDVLADGAVDVFRDTLITLTFDDVMNPATLVNPVTGLSPTISVLVDPDGDVTDSTDQTELSGVYQINIDQGSLQTIVKFTPSGGLPSAGTGVLPRRIVVKTPATILDLGSNSLENFGSISFVPELIIFGETLIPDGTGEQFTQNNNEDTARSGALWGSGGLRPGTGGGSGRLGDLVVTSGDTLTLSTTSQVLNGTSSGGGIEGVGGIQQVVAVGSTDPVPGTVHTETITDGIYEFASVRVDTASVLRLTGDKAARVYARGEMQVRGLIDVTGSSPIEDTTGQNGHQSWASSTDTAGQALSKTGGVGGVGGAGGGAGGRGADRDDNTGQTSLLNMTGTAKGILNPGAVIDGAPGQGIGGGASTLGGGGGGQHWPPIMPTTNLPPPDASFLGFQNQFFYDIIGVCDLVGGIGAGGAFATDGTSGTNHAPSEILNIGTLVPFLYPPPATVGSAASIDPSFKNLDPELGKLVGGAGGGGGGCGLTFIKPIFGSFYANNLLEYYSHSAAGGGGGGGAVQLQAGRRIQVDGFIDASGGSGGDYVPLALPTGFDPRAAARPGGGGAGGGVLMQAGDVAIADTPGRVTVAGGGGGLGDFGTTGGRGGAGFVRVETATLLDLEQLAAKVAPYEPSQPTYGGADSDLILSTGLFGTKFIGPTAYSGAQSCWLRPDGNYFLLEFAEDDFGGPGTADDEYGWSIDVATNVPGFPLLAWREPLALLGGISLEDFLGSDLKGATKSPVVVRFQGARAVKSTDNLCSIDATDPNGPVLPESVTGWVRHPAELNEYFSYLTAGEAAKLRSNMIRFQIVFDRTTGFYPNLFFGVTNLKVRATPN
;
A
#
# COMPACT_ATOMS: atom_id res chain seq x y z
N MET A 1 -5.55 -16.07 91.38
CA MET A 1 -6.19 -14.84 91.89
C MET A 1 -7.33 -14.48 90.95
N LYS A 2 -8.51 -14.21 91.53
CA LYS A 2 -9.79 -13.63 91.06
C LYS A 2 -9.86 -13.02 89.63
N PHE A 3 -10.98 -12.97 88.90
CA PHE A 3 -12.27 -13.69 88.79
C PHE A 3 -13.11 -12.95 87.70
N ASN A 4 -13.84 -13.70 86.84
CA ASN A 4 -15.07 -13.36 86.06
C ASN A 4 -15.07 -12.18 85.06
N GLY A 5 -15.80 -12.17 83.93
CA GLY A 5 -16.76 -13.10 83.31
C GLY A 5 -17.69 -12.36 82.30
N THR A 6 -18.12 -13.09 81.25
CA THR A 6 -19.46 -13.06 80.58
C THR A 6 -19.88 -11.96 79.57
N LEU A 7 -20.10 -12.40 78.31
CA LEU A 7 -21.23 -12.21 77.35
C LEU A 7 -22.23 -11.02 77.46
N LEU A 8 -22.49 -10.29 76.35
CA LEU A 8 -23.78 -10.16 75.58
C LEU A 8 -23.87 -8.88 74.68
N TYR A 9 -24.69 -8.99 73.63
CA TYR A 9 -25.11 -8.02 72.58
C TYR A 9 -25.47 -6.59 73.04
N ALA A 10 -25.20 -5.58 72.19
CA ALA A 10 -25.96 -4.33 72.13
C ALA A 10 -25.82 -3.54 70.80
N THR A 11 -26.94 -2.90 70.45
CA THR A 11 -27.33 -1.95 69.40
C THR A 11 -26.53 -0.63 69.29
N VAL A 12 -26.55 0.01 68.10
CA VAL A 12 -26.36 1.47 67.90
C VAL A 12 -27.29 1.91 66.73
N LEU A 13 -28.37 2.68 66.92
CA LEU A 13 -28.55 4.11 67.22
C LEU A 13 -28.26 5.05 66.03
N GLY A 14 -29.30 5.42 65.28
CA GLY A 14 -29.28 6.49 64.27
C GLY A 14 -29.96 7.76 64.80
N LEU A 15 -29.20 8.85 64.84
CA LEU A 15 -29.57 10.18 65.36
C LEU A 15 -30.53 10.95 64.45
N ALA A 16 -31.36 11.77 65.09
CA ALA A 16 -32.24 12.77 64.49
C ALA A 16 -31.73 14.20 64.72
N PHE A 17 -32.05 15.12 63.80
CA PHE A 17 -32.29 16.57 63.98
C PHE A 17 -33.18 16.98 62.78
N GLY A 18 -34.27 17.74 62.86
CA GLY A 18 -34.90 18.50 63.93
C GLY A 18 -35.36 19.85 63.36
N ALA A 19 -36.68 20.08 63.20
CA ALA A 19 -37.30 21.42 63.26
C ALA A 19 -38.84 21.34 63.49
N SER A 20 -39.26 22.07 64.52
CA SER A 20 -40.57 22.44 65.09
C SER A 20 -41.59 23.02 64.08
N ALA A 21 -42.92 22.82 64.13
CA ALA A 21 -43.99 22.86 65.16
C ALA A 21 -44.80 24.18 65.18
N CYS A 22 -46.14 24.06 65.12
CA CYS A 22 -47.24 24.91 65.68
C CYS A 22 -48.56 24.57 64.94
N SER A 23 -49.77 24.47 65.49
CA SER A 23 -50.27 24.41 66.88
C SER A 23 -51.81 24.19 66.82
N GLY A 24 -52.33 23.36 67.74
CA GLY A 24 -53.71 23.35 68.27
C GLY A 24 -54.84 22.78 67.37
N GLY A 25 -55.87 22.09 67.87
CA GLY A 25 -56.28 21.70 69.21
C GLY A 25 -57.76 21.27 69.16
N GLY A 26 -58.22 20.46 70.12
CA GLY A 26 -59.66 20.28 70.42
C GLY A 26 -60.27 18.96 69.94
N GLY A 27 -60.65 18.11 70.89
CA GLY A 27 -61.31 16.84 70.66
C GLY A 27 -62.83 16.93 70.39
N GLY A 28 -63.43 15.76 70.20
CA GLY A 28 -64.88 15.59 70.12
C GLY A 28 -65.28 14.22 69.62
N SER A 29 -65.82 13.40 70.52
CA SER A 29 -66.45 12.10 70.26
C SER A 29 -67.48 12.11 69.12
N GLY A 30 -67.59 11.00 68.40
CA GLY A 30 -68.69 10.73 67.48
C GLY A 30 -68.79 9.25 67.13
N SER A 31 -69.67 8.55 67.82
CA SER A 31 -69.97 7.13 67.71
C SER A 31 -70.61 6.75 66.37
N SER A 32 -70.36 5.49 65.98
CA SER A 32 -71.14 4.54 65.16
C SER A 32 -72.21 5.03 64.18
N GLY A 33 -72.13 4.50 62.95
CA GLY A 33 -73.25 4.46 62.00
C GLY A 33 -72.86 3.64 60.78
N GLY A 34 -73.38 2.42 60.68
CA GLY A 34 -73.05 1.46 59.63
C GLY A 34 -73.76 1.68 58.29
N SER A 35 -73.66 0.64 57.46
CA SER A 35 -74.42 0.35 56.24
C SER A 35 -73.95 1.01 54.93
N THR A 36 -73.21 0.25 54.11
CA THR A 36 -73.71 -0.39 52.87
C THR A 36 -72.55 -0.99 52.07
N GLY A 37 -72.78 -2.12 51.39
CA GLY A 37 -71.77 -2.80 50.59
C GLY A 37 -71.21 -1.93 49.46
N GLY A 38 -69.89 -1.78 49.44
CA GLY A 38 -69.15 -1.19 48.34
C GLY A 38 -67.71 -1.68 48.43
N SER A 39 -67.30 -2.55 47.51
CA SER A 39 -65.90 -2.95 47.32
C SER A 39 -65.01 -1.71 47.37
N SER A 40 -64.03 -1.64 48.28
CA SER A 40 -63.12 -0.51 48.34
C SER A 40 -62.37 -0.41 47.01
N LYS A 41 -62.70 0.59 46.20
CA LYS A 41 -62.09 0.76 44.87
C LYS A 41 -60.59 0.96 45.04
N MET A 42 -59.79 0.40 44.14
CA MET A 42 -58.35 0.67 44.09
C MET A 42 -58.14 2.15 43.72
N PHE A 43 -57.13 2.80 44.30
CA PHE A 43 -56.75 4.18 43.97
C PHE A 43 -55.25 4.36 44.19
N ILE A 44 -54.67 5.39 43.61
CA ILE A 44 -53.26 5.76 43.77
C ILE A 44 -53.10 6.48 45.12
N VAL A 45 -52.18 6.00 45.95
CA VAL A 45 -51.89 6.51 47.29
C VAL A 45 -50.82 7.60 47.23
N SER A 46 -49.77 7.36 46.46
CA SER A 46 -48.62 8.26 46.31
C SER A 46 -47.84 7.94 45.03
N CYS A 47 -46.89 8.80 44.66
CA CYS A 47 -45.96 8.57 43.57
C CYS A 47 -44.61 9.25 43.82
N SER A 48 -43.55 8.85 43.09
CA SER A 48 -42.21 9.47 43.18
C SER A 48 -42.18 10.96 42.81
N LEU A 49 -43.23 11.46 42.14
CA LEU A 49 -43.40 12.86 41.75
C LEU A 49 -44.14 13.71 42.80
N GLY A 50 -44.34 13.21 44.02
CA GLY A 50 -45.00 13.97 45.10
C GLY A 50 -46.52 14.09 44.94
N CYS A 51 -47.17 13.07 44.39
CA CYS A 51 -48.61 13.01 44.20
C CYS A 51 -49.40 13.08 45.52
N SER A 52 -50.55 13.77 45.50
CA SER A 52 -51.58 13.62 46.54
C SER A 52 -52.33 12.28 46.41
N SER A 53 -52.98 11.84 47.49
CA SER A 53 -53.80 10.62 47.48
C SER A 53 -55.05 10.79 46.61
N GLY A 54 -55.29 9.82 45.74
CA GLY A 54 -56.48 9.72 44.88
C GLY A 54 -57.70 9.11 45.59
N GLN A 55 -57.72 9.10 46.92
CA GLN A 55 -58.81 8.53 47.70
C GLN A 55 -60.18 9.09 47.26
N ALA A 56 -61.21 8.25 47.34
CA ALA A 56 -62.55 8.51 46.77
C ALA A 56 -62.57 8.73 45.24
N GLY A 57 -61.50 8.32 44.53
CA GLY A 57 -61.35 8.47 43.09
C GLY A 57 -61.02 9.90 42.68
N ALA A 58 -60.41 10.71 43.54
CA ALA A 58 -59.94 12.04 43.18
C ALA A 58 -58.85 11.98 42.10
N GLN A 59 -58.84 12.95 41.18
CA GLN A 59 -57.74 13.11 40.23
C GLN A 59 -56.50 13.62 40.96
N ILE A 60 -55.37 13.03 40.63
CA ILE A 60 -54.04 13.35 41.12
C ILE A 60 -53.30 14.14 40.04
N ASN A 61 -52.80 15.30 40.44
CA ASN A 61 -51.86 16.09 39.66
C ASN A 61 -50.53 16.13 40.42
N CYS A 62 -49.43 16.07 39.68
CA CYS A 62 -48.09 16.29 40.21
C CYS A 62 -47.69 17.75 39.93
N GLY A 63 -46.81 18.32 40.77
CA GLY A 63 -46.17 19.59 40.44
C GLY A 63 -45.27 19.46 39.20
N PRO A 64 -44.91 20.57 38.52
CA PRO A 64 -43.90 20.54 37.47
C PRO A 64 -42.56 20.11 38.06
N ASN A 65 -42.21 18.86 37.85
CA ASN A 65 -41.00 18.27 38.41
C ASN A 65 -39.95 18.11 37.32
N ALA A 66 -38.77 18.64 37.62
CA ALA A 66 -37.55 18.22 36.93
C ALA A 66 -37.20 16.81 37.40
N ILE A 67 -37.00 15.89 36.47
CA ILE A 67 -36.54 14.52 36.70
C ILE A 67 -35.23 14.27 35.96
N PHE A 68 -34.52 13.21 36.33
CA PHE A 68 -33.37 12.73 35.58
C PHE A 68 -33.82 11.97 34.32
N VAL A 69 -32.94 11.83 33.33
CA VAL A 69 -33.23 11.16 32.05
C VAL A 69 -33.44 9.64 32.18
N ASN A 70 -32.96 9.06 33.27
CA ASN A 70 -33.14 7.66 33.66
C ASN A 70 -33.90 7.52 35.00
N GLU A 71 -34.66 8.54 35.42
CA GLU A 71 -35.44 8.49 36.66
C GLU A 71 -36.54 7.43 36.60
N GLU A 72 -36.61 6.56 37.62
CA GLU A 72 -37.73 5.63 37.78
C GLU A 72 -39.02 6.35 38.21
N LEU A 73 -40.12 6.03 37.53
CA LEU A 73 -41.43 6.55 37.88
C LEU A 73 -42.18 5.51 38.72
N VAL A 74 -42.30 5.78 40.01
CA VAL A 74 -42.91 4.86 40.98
C VAL A 74 -44.30 5.37 41.35
N VAL A 75 -45.30 4.49 41.29
CA VAL A 75 -46.68 4.78 41.68
C VAL A 75 -47.14 3.71 42.66
N GLU A 76 -47.55 4.13 43.86
CA GLU A 76 -48.08 3.24 44.88
C GLU A 76 -49.62 3.26 44.87
N PHE A 77 -50.24 2.09 44.84
CA PHE A 77 -51.68 1.92 44.88
C PHE A 77 -52.16 1.44 46.25
N SER A 78 -53.46 1.59 46.54
CA SER A 78 -54.05 1.16 47.81
C SER A 78 -54.11 -0.37 47.96
N GLN A 79 -54.00 -1.10 46.85
CA GLN A 79 -54.05 -2.56 46.74
C GLN A 79 -52.91 -3.09 45.84
N ALA A 80 -52.59 -4.38 45.97
CA ALA A 80 -51.56 -5.03 45.16
C ALA A 80 -51.95 -5.00 43.67
N VAL A 81 -51.01 -4.65 42.81
CA VAL A 81 -51.23 -4.42 41.37
C VAL A 81 -51.17 -5.74 40.61
N ASN A 82 -52.09 -5.96 39.67
CA ASN A 82 -51.98 -7.03 38.69
C ASN A 82 -51.17 -6.53 37.48
N LEU A 83 -49.90 -6.94 37.38
CA LEU A 83 -48.97 -6.50 36.33
C LEU A 83 -49.47 -6.80 34.91
N SER A 84 -50.27 -7.86 34.70
CA SER A 84 -50.83 -8.19 33.38
C SER A 84 -51.82 -7.13 32.85
N THR A 85 -52.32 -6.25 33.72
CA THR A 85 -53.21 -5.14 33.34
C THR A 85 -52.45 -3.84 33.05
N VAL A 86 -51.13 -3.84 33.25
CA VAL A 86 -50.26 -2.69 32.98
C VAL A 86 -49.78 -2.79 31.54
N THR A 87 -50.15 -1.80 30.75
CA THR A 87 -49.78 -1.66 29.34
C THR A 87 -49.40 -0.22 29.08
N LYS A 88 -48.80 0.05 27.91
CA LYS A 88 -48.54 1.41 27.43
C LYS A 88 -49.80 2.28 27.28
N SER A 89 -50.99 1.71 27.42
CA SER A 89 -52.28 2.42 27.42
C SER A 89 -52.87 2.67 28.81
N THR A 90 -52.46 1.91 29.83
CA THR A 90 -52.97 2.02 31.21
C THR A 90 -51.97 2.71 32.15
N PHE A 91 -50.68 2.73 31.81
CA PHE A 91 -49.67 3.64 32.36
C PHE A 91 -48.94 4.29 31.19
N LYS A 92 -49.43 5.45 30.76
CA LYS A 92 -48.88 6.17 29.61
C LYS A 92 -47.76 7.10 30.06
N VAL A 93 -46.64 7.06 29.37
CA VAL A 93 -45.61 8.08 29.38
C VAL A 93 -45.47 8.55 27.94
N VAL A 94 -45.62 9.85 27.66
CA VAL A 94 -45.65 10.36 26.28
C VAL A 94 -44.82 11.63 26.19
N ASN A 95 -43.85 11.67 25.27
CA ASN A 95 -43.13 12.89 24.95
C ASN A 95 -44.10 13.88 24.30
N LEU A 96 -44.27 15.07 24.90
CA LEU A 96 -45.25 16.06 24.44
C LEU A 96 -44.90 16.70 23.09
N ALA A 97 -43.62 16.71 22.71
CA ALA A 97 -43.19 17.27 21.43
C ALA A 97 -43.37 16.28 20.27
N THR A 98 -43.12 15.00 20.50
CA THR A 98 -43.12 13.97 19.44
C THR A 98 -44.35 13.07 19.45
N GLY A 99 -45.12 13.06 20.55
CA GLY A 99 -46.24 12.14 20.77
C GLY A 99 -45.83 10.68 20.98
N LYS A 100 -44.53 10.37 21.03
CA LYS A 100 -44.01 9.01 21.17
C LYS A 100 -43.88 8.59 22.64
N THR A 101 -44.09 7.30 22.90
CA THR A 101 -43.80 6.70 24.21
C THR A 101 -42.31 6.38 24.31
N PRO A 102 -41.62 6.81 25.38
CA PRO A 102 -40.22 6.49 25.61
C PRO A 102 -39.99 4.98 25.79
N ILE A 103 -38.76 4.54 25.56
CA ILE A 103 -38.37 3.13 25.73
C ILE A 103 -38.19 2.85 27.23
N GLY A 104 -38.87 1.83 27.74
CA GLY A 104 -38.85 1.46 29.15
C GLY A 104 -39.70 0.24 29.44
N SER A 105 -39.56 -0.30 30.65
CA SER A 105 -40.26 -1.49 31.13
C SER A 105 -41.11 -1.19 32.36
N TYR A 106 -42.09 -2.05 32.61
CA TYR A 106 -42.93 -1.97 33.81
C TYR A 106 -42.64 -3.17 34.71
N SER A 107 -42.43 -2.93 36.00
CA SER A 107 -42.19 -3.96 37.00
C SER A 107 -42.88 -3.60 38.32
N LEU A 108 -43.06 -4.60 39.19
CA LEU A 108 -43.48 -4.36 40.57
C LEU A 108 -42.26 -4.30 41.48
N ASP A 109 -42.32 -3.48 42.52
CA ASP A 109 -41.34 -3.47 43.59
C ASP A 109 -41.33 -4.85 44.28
N PRO A 110 -40.19 -5.57 44.34
CA PRO A 110 -40.09 -6.87 44.98
C PRO A 110 -40.47 -6.86 46.47
N GLY A 111 -40.26 -5.73 47.16
CA GLY A 111 -40.59 -5.55 48.58
C GLY A 111 -42.00 -5.03 48.83
N ASN A 112 -42.71 -4.54 47.80
CA ASN A 112 -44.06 -4.01 47.94
C ASN A 112 -44.89 -4.21 46.66
N PRO A 113 -45.79 -5.22 46.59
CA PRO A 113 -46.57 -5.51 45.39
C PRO A 113 -47.63 -4.45 45.05
N LYS A 114 -47.75 -3.40 45.85
CA LYS A 114 -48.61 -2.22 45.57
C LYS A 114 -47.88 -1.15 44.77
N ARG A 115 -46.56 -1.20 44.67
CA ARG A 115 -45.74 -0.23 43.94
C ARG A 115 -45.46 -0.72 42.54
N LEU A 116 -45.92 0.04 41.56
CA LEU A 116 -45.66 -0.14 40.15
C LEU A 116 -44.56 0.82 39.72
N ILE A 117 -43.55 0.31 39.03
CA ILE A 117 -42.40 1.05 38.57
C ILE A 117 -42.43 1.07 37.05
N PHE A 118 -42.33 2.25 36.46
CA PHE A 118 -41.88 2.40 35.07
C PHE A 118 -40.41 2.77 35.09
N ARG A 119 -39.57 1.93 34.49
CA ARG A 119 -38.13 2.10 34.40
C ARG A 119 -37.77 2.52 32.97
N PRO A 120 -37.36 3.77 32.74
CA PRO A 120 -36.78 4.16 31.45
C PRO A 120 -35.56 3.27 31.15
N GLN A 121 -35.48 2.72 29.95
CA GLN A 121 -34.38 1.84 29.59
C GLN A 121 -33.13 2.67 29.29
N VAL A 122 -32.00 2.35 29.90
CA VAL A 122 -30.69 2.80 29.42
C VAL A 122 -30.20 1.85 28.33
N THR A 123 -29.90 2.38 27.15
CA THR A 123 -29.36 1.68 25.97
C THR A 123 -28.19 2.48 25.40
N PHE A 124 -27.61 2.07 24.28
CA PHE A 124 -26.43 2.74 23.70
C PHE A 124 -26.52 2.79 22.18
N ASP A 125 -25.92 3.80 21.58
CA ASP A 125 -25.74 3.85 20.14
C ASP A 125 -24.59 2.93 19.69
N SER A 126 -24.38 2.86 18.38
CA SER A 126 -23.26 2.12 17.76
C SER A 126 -21.87 2.61 18.18
N SER A 127 -21.77 3.79 18.79
CA SER A 127 -20.53 4.38 19.30
C SER A 127 -20.37 4.20 20.81
N GLY A 128 -21.29 3.48 21.47
CA GLY A 128 -21.27 3.23 22.91
C GLY A 128 -21.79 4.40 23.75
N ASN A 129 -22.31 5.48 23.13
CA ASN A 129 -22.85 6.61 23.88
C ASN A 129 -24.18 6.21 24.53
N PRO A 130 -24.45 6.63 25.77
CA PRO A 130 -25.70 6.33 26.45
C PRO A 130 -26.90 6.98 25.76
N ILE A 131 -27.86 6.14 25.38
CA ILE A 131 -29.21 6.51 24.97
C ILE A 131 -30.14 6.21 26.13
N PHE A 132 -30.72 7.27 26.68
CA PHE A 132 -31.67 7.18 27.79
C PHE A 132 -33.10 7.03 27.28
N GLY A 133 -33.93 6.33 28.05
CA GLY A 133 -35.34 6.20 27.74
C GLY A 133 -36.07 7.54 27.68
N LEU A 134 -35.62 8.55 28.45
CA LEU A 134 -36.13 9.93 28.38
C LEU A 134 -35.10 10.86 27.75
N ASP A 135 -35.53 11.71 26.82
CA ASP A 135 -34.73 12.69 26.11
C ASP A 135 -34.41 13.88 27.03
N GLN A 136 -33.14 14.29 27.09
CA GLN A 136 -32.72 15.41 27.93
C GLN A 136 -33.43 16.72 27.54
N GLY A 137 -33.99 17.40 28.53
CA GLY A 137 -34.75 18.65 28.37
C GLY A 137 -36.16 18.47 27.81
N ALA A 138 -36.57 17.26 27.42
CA ALA A 138 -37.91 17.01 26.89
C ALA A 138 -38.97 16.97 28.00
N SER A 139 -40.20 17.37 27.62
CA SER A 139 -41.36 17.32 28.49
C SER A 139 -42.18 16.05 28.24
N TYR A 140 -42.49 15.31 29.30
CA TYR A 140 -43.27 14.09 29.24
C TYR A 140 -44.59 14.25 30.00
N GLN A 141 -45.66 13.74 29.42
CA GLN A 141 -46.95 13.58 30.08
C GLN A 141 -47.10 12.15 30.58
N ILE A 142 -47.41 12.03 31.86
CA ILE A 142 -47.71 10.78 32.53
C ILE A 142 -49.22 10.72 32.76
N ASP A 143 -49.89 9.72 32.19
CA ASP A 143 -51.34 9.54 32.28
C ASP A 143 -51.67 8.11 32.70
N ILE A 144 -52.24 7.96 33.90
CA ILE A 144 -52.81 6.70 34.41
C ILE A 144 -54.33 6.93 34.51
N PRO A 145 -55.15 6.28 33.68
CA PRO A 145 -56.60 6.47 33.70
C PRO A 145 -57.23 5.97 34.99
N GLY A 146 -58.16 6.75 35.55
CA GLY A 146 -59.01 6.35 36.68
C GLY A 146 -60.45 6.09 36.21
N SER A 147 -61.10 5.05 36.73
CA SER A 147 -62.46 4.68 36.34
C SER A 147 -63.53 5.73 36.66
N VAL A 148 -63.23 6.70 37.55
CA VAL A 148 -64.12 7.83 37.84
C VAL A 148 -64.00 8.93 36.79
N GLN A 149 -62.78 9.25 36.32
CA GLN A 149 -62.54 10.32 35.33
C GLN A 149 -62.67 9.82 33.89
N ASN A 150 -62.34 8.56 33.64
CA ASN A 150 -62.19 7.99 32.30
C ASN A 150 -63.03 6.70 32.16
N PRO A 151 -64.37 6.78 32.28
CA PRO A 151 -65.21 5.61 32.15
C PRO A 151 -65.09 5.00 30.74
N GLY A 152 -64.93 3.68 30.66
CA GLY A 152 -64.87 2.93 29.39
C GLY A 152 -63.47 2.77 28.79
N VAL A 153 -62.41 3.20 29.46
CA VAL A 153 -61.01 2.95 29.08
C VAL A 153 -60.45 1.77 29.89
N ALA A 154 -59.40 1.09 29.40
CA ALA A 154 -58.69 0.10 30.20
C ALA A 154 -58.04 0.77 31.42
N HIS A 155 -58.06 0.07 32.57
CA HIS A 155 -57.48 0.53 33.83
C HIS A 155 -56.51 -0.49 34.39
N ILE A 156 -55.53 -0.01 35.14
CA ILE A 156 -54.73 -0.87 36.02
C ILE A 156 -55.67 -1.46 37.08
N LYS A 157 -55.60 -2.77 37.29
CA LYS A 157 -56.43 -3.48 38.26
C LYS A 157 -55.61 -4.03 39.42
N SER A 158 -56.28 -4.26 40.55
CA SER A 158 -55.69 -5.01 41.63
C SER A 158 -55.66 -6.51 41.31
N THR A 159 -54.90 -7.28 42.09
CA THR A 159 -54.87 -8.75 41.98
C THR A 159 -56.25 -9.39 42.23
N VAL A 160 -57.17 -8.69 42.90
CA VAL A 160 -58.57 -9.10 43.10
C VAL A 160 -59.53 -8.52 42.05
N GLY A 161 -59.01 -7.87 41.00
CA GLY A 161 -59.76 -7.44 39.82
C GLY A 161 -60.45 -6.07 39.92
N LEU A 162 -60.15 -5.27 40.95
CA LEU A 162 -60.76 -3.95 41.12
C LEU A 162 -60.01 -2.88 40.31
N ASP A 163 -60.74 -2.07 39.53
CA ASP A 163 -60.16 -1.01 38.71
C ASP A 163 -59.61 0.15 39.57
N ASN A 164 -58.48 0.72 39.16
CA ASN A 164 -58.01 2.00 39.65
C ASN A 164 -59.07 3.09 39.40
N SER A 165 -59.48 3.77 40.46
CA SER A 165 -60.55 4.78 40.43
C SER A 165 -60.04 6.21 40.28
N SER A 166 -58.77 6.47 40.60
CA SER A 166 -58.14 7.81 40.55
C SER A 166 -57.27 7.99 39.32
N ARG A 167 -57.51 9.05 38.54
CA ARG A 167 -56.62 9.42 37.43
C ARG A 167 -55.34 10.08 37.93
N MET A 168 -54.19 9.73 37.37
CA MET A 168 -52.96 10.53 37.47
C MET A 168 -52.72 11.23 36.14
N PHE A 169 -52.51 12.55 36.16
CA PHE A 169 -52.20 13.33 34.98
C PHE A 169 -51.12 14.37 35.30
N CYS A 170 -49.88 14.09 34.89
CA CYS A 170 -48.71 14.86 35.30
C CYS A 170 -47.84 15.24 34.11
N THR A 171 -47.18 16.38 34.20
CA THR A 171 -46.13 16.79 33.25
C THR A 171 -44.80 16.94 33.98
N VAL A 172 -43.78 16.29 33.47
CA VAL A 172 -42.40 16.33 33.99
C VAL A 172 -41.44 16.77 32.90
N VAL A 173 -40.31 17.34 33.28
CA VAL A 173 -39.23 17.72 32.35
C VAL A 173 -37.97 16.95 32.73
N ALA A 174 -37.38 16.22 31.80
CA ALA A 174 -36.17 15.44 32.04
C ALA A 174 -34.91 16.34 32.00
N SER A 175 -34.77 17.26 32.96
CA SER A 175 -33.74 18.30 32.96
C SER A 175 -32.69 18.19 34.08
N LYS A 176 -32.75 17.19 34.97
CA LYS A 176 -31.79 17.03 36.07
C LYS A 176 -30.46 16.38 35.65
N GLY A 177 -30.32 15.97 34.39
CA GLY A 177 -29.18 15.18 33.92
C GLY A 177 -29.40 13.70 34.17
N ILE A 178 -28.33 12.97 34.49
CA ILE A 178 -28.33 11.51 34.71
C ILE A 178 -28.37 11.23 36.21
N ASN A 179 -29.24 10.31 36.62
CA ASN A 179 -29.28 9.78 37.98
C ASN A 179 -28.25 8.66 38.10
N ASP A 180 -27.33 8.81 39.04
CA ASP A 180 -26.41 7.77 39.45
C ASP A 180 -27.13 6.81 40.41
N ALA A 181 -27.38 5.58 39.95
CA ALA A 181 -28.20 4.62 40.69
C ALA A 181 -27.48 4.03 41.90
N VAL A 182 -26.14 3.97 41.86
CA VAL A 182 -25.28 3.52 42.96
C VAL A 182 -24.33 4.67 43.31
N PRO A 183 -24.74 5.59 44.19
CA PRO A 183 -23.93 6.78 44.47
C PRO A 183 -22.54 6.42 45.00
N GLY A 184 -21.49 6.78 44.27
CA GLY A 184 -20.11 6.53 44.70
C GLY A 184 -19.20 6.19 43.53
N LYS A 185 -18.00 5.69 43.85
CA LYS A 185 -17.12 5.13 42.82
C LYS A 185 -17.49 3.67 42.60
N PRO A 186 -17.55 3.19 41.35
CA PRO A 186 -17.77 1.78 41.07
C PRO A 186 -16.51 0.96 41.39
N SER A 187 -16.67 -0.34 41.63
CA SER A 187 -15.59 -1.32 41.77
C SER A 187 -15.75 -2.46 40.75
N VAL A 188 -14.64 -3.09 40.37
CA VAL A 188 -14.63 -4.23 39.42
C VAL A 188 -14.10 -5.50 40.09
N THR A 189 -14.81 -6.60 39.91
CA THR A 189 -14.32 -7.94 40.26
C THR A 189 -14.06 -8.72 38.97
N THR A 190 -12.86 -9.28 38.82
CA THR A 190 -12.52 -10.11 37.65
C THR A 190 -12.46 -11.57 38.04
N THR A 191 -13.15 -12.43 37.28
CA THR A 191 -13.17 -13.87 37.48
C THR A 191 -12.75 -14.64 36.23
N VAL A 192 -12.25 -15.86 36.46
CA VAL A 192 -11.81 -16.83 35.47
C VAL A 192 -12.16 -18.25 35.93
N ASP A 193 -12.14 -19.20 34.99
CA ASP A 193 -12.36 -20.62 35.26
C ASP A 193 -11.01 -21.33 35.42
N LYS A 194 -10.90 -22.17 36.44
CA LYS A 194 -9.69 -22.92 36.78
C LYS A 194 -9.86 -24.40 36.50
N VAL A 195 -8.82 -25.03 35.96
CA VAL A 195 -8.74 -26.50 35.84
C VAL A 195 -8.32 -27.11 37.18
N THR A 196 -9.06 -28.12 37.64
CA THR A 196 -8.77 -28.82 38.90
C THR A 196 -8.25 -30.24 38.70
N SER A 197 -8.49 -30.83 37.54
CA SER A 197 -8.02 -32.18 37.19
C SER A 197 -7.96 -32.39 35.68
N TYR A 198 -7.15 -33.39 35.28
CA TYR A 198 -6.99 -33.82 33.90
C TYR A 198 -7.27 -35.32 33.79
N ASP A 199 -7.81 -35.73 32.64
CA ASP A 199 -7.97 -37.14 32.29
C ASP A 199 -6.62 -37.81 31.95
N LEU A 200 -6.65 -39.13 31.69
CA LEU A 200 -5.47 -39.90 31.31
C LEU A 200 -4.84 -39.48 29.98
N SER A 201 -5.56 -38.70 29.17
CA SER A 201 -5.09 -38.18 27.88
C SER A 201 -4.55 -36.74 28.00
N GLY A 202 -4.54 -36.17 29.22
CA GLY A 202 -4.10 -34.81 29.47
C GLY A 202 -5.14 -33.73 29.13
N ASN A 203 -6.40 -34.10 28.93
CA ASN A 203 -7.48 -33.13 28.74
C ASN A 203 -8.08 -32.69 30.09
N PRO A 204 -8.41 -31.41 30.27
CA PRO A 204 -9.13 -30.95 31.46
C PRO A 204 -10.45 -31.70 31.66
N ASP A 205 -10.67 -32.30 32.84
CA ASP A 205 -11.89 -33.04 33.18
C ASP A 205 -12.59 -32.57 34.47
N GLY A 206 -11.96 -31.66 35.21
CA GLY A 206 -12.52 -31.00 36.38
C GLY A 206 -12.27 -29.49 36.37
N PHE A 207 -13.27 -28.73 36.82
CA PHE A 207 -13.27 -27.27 36.75
C PHE A 207 -13.79 -26.64 38.05
N GLU A 208 -13.20 -25.50 38.41
CA GLU A 208 -13.73 -24.55 39.38
C GLU A 208 -14.08 -23.25 38.62
N PHE A 209 -15.36 -22.88 38.60
CA PHE A 209 -15.85 -21.75 37.80
C PHE A 209 -15.87 -20.45 38.60
N ASP A 210 -15.73 -19.31 37.91
CA ASP A 210 -15.84 -17.96 38.48
C ASP A 210 -14.91 -17.67 39.68
N VAL A 211 -13.68 -18.19 39.63
CA VAL A 211 -12.65 -17.93 40.64
C VAL A 211 -12.09 -16.51 40.47
N LEU A 212 -11.75 -15.84 41.57
CA LEU A 212 -11.05 -14.54 41.50
C LEU A 212 -9.78 -14.66 40.67
N ALA A 213 -9.66 -13.81 39.65
CA ALA A 213 -8.57 -13.90 38.69
C ALA A 213 -7.22 -13.53 39.31
N ASP A 214 -7.15 -12.51 40.16
CA ASP A 214 -5.85 -12.04 40.68
C ASP A 214 -5.12 -13.13 41.49
N GLY A 215 -3.95 -13.53 41.01
CA GLY A 215 -3.13 -14.60 41.58
C GLY A 215 -3.62 -16.03 41.29
N ALA A 216 -4.64 -16.22 40.46
CA ALA A 216 -5.10 -17.54 40.06
C ALA A 216 -4.02 -18.30 39.27
N VAL A 217 -4.06 -19.63 39.38
CA VAL A 217 -3.16 -20.56 38.69
C VAL A 217 -3.98 -21.68 38.07
N ASP A 218 -3.44 -22.33 37.04
CA ASP A 218 -4.12 -23.36 36.25
C ASP A 218 -5.42 -22.86 35.60
N VAL A 219 -5.41 -21.60 35.17
CA VAL A 219 -6.58 -20.99 34.51
C VAL A 219 -6.82 -21.65 33.16
N PHE A 220 -8.05 -22.11 32.94
CA PHE A 220 -8.44 -22.88 31.77
C PHE A 220 -8.21 -22.09 30.47
N ARG A 221 -7.63 -22.74 29.46
CA ARG A 221 -7.28 -22.10 28.18
C ARG A 221 -8.45 -21.44 27.47
N ASP A 222 -9.66 -21.99 27.60
CA ASP A 222 -10.86 -21.43 26.96
C ASP A 222 -11.72 -20.60 27.94
N THR A 223 -11.16 -20.18 29.09
CA THR A 223 -11.88 -19.34 30.05
C THR A 223 -12.38 -18.05 29.39
N LEU A 224 -13.54 -17.60 29.84
CA LEU A 224 -13.98 -16.23 29.62
C LEU A 224 -13.45 -15.36 30.76
N ILE A 225 -12.68 -14.32 30.45
CA ILE A 225 -12.28 -13.34 31.48
C ILE A 225 -13.49 -12.45 31.73
N THR A 226 -14.10 -12.58 32.91
CA THR A 226 -15.35 -11.88 33.24
C THR A 226 -15.08 -10.75 34.23
N LEU A 227 -15.34 -9.52 33.82
CA LEU A 227 -15.24 -8.32 34.65
C LEU A 227 -16.66 -7.91 35.07
N THR A 228 -16.95 -7.99 36.36
CA THR A 228 -18.25 -7.58 36.94
C THR A 228 -18.07 -6.29 37.71
N PHE A 229 -18.73 -5.23 37.25
CA PHE A 229 -18.82 -3.94 37.92
C PHE A 229 -20.07 -3.92 38.80
N ASP A 230 -19.94 -3.41 40.02
CA ASP A 230 -21.03 -3.27 41.00
C ASP A 230 -21.95 -2.05 40.75
N ASP A 231 -21.86 -1.46 39.56
CA ASP A 231 -22.63 -0.31 39.12
C ASP A 231 -23.04 -0.41 37.63
N VAL A 232 -23.94 0.48 37.22
CA VAL A 232 -24.32 0.71 35.83
C VAL A 232 -23.27 1.63 35.18
N MET A 233 -22.40 1.02 34.39
CA MET A 233 -21.25 1.68 33.81
C MET A 233 -21.58 2.45 32.54
N ASN A 234 -20.73 3.41 32.15
CA ASN A 234 -20.77 4.02 30.83
C ASN A 234 -20.05 3.12 29.78
N PRO A 235 -20.76 2.47 28.85
CA PRO A 235 -20.19 1.53 27.89
C PRO A 235 -19.20 2.13 26.92
N ALA A 236 -19.32 3.44 26.62
CA ALA A 236 -18.32 4.14 25.81
C ALA A 236 -16.91 4.03 26.40
N THR A 237 -16.82 3.82 27.71
CA THR A 237 -15.55 3.60 28.43
C THR A 237 -15.20 2.13 28.58
N LEU A 238 -16.03 1.18 28.15
CA LEU A 238 -15.84 -0.26 28.35
C LEU A 238 -15.70 -1.06 27.05
N VAL A 239 -16.67 -0.99 26.15
CA VAL A 239 -16.73 -1.83 24.95
C VAL A 239 -17.42 -1.05 23.83
N ASN A 240 -16.81 -1.06 22.64
CA ASN A 240 -17.51 -0.68 21.41
C ASN A 240 -18.30 -1.89 20.89
N PRO A 241 -19.65 -1.85 20.93
CA PRO A 241 -20.49 -3.02 20.61
C PRO A 241 -20.49 -3.38 19.13
N VAL A 242 -19.99 -2.49 18.24
CA VAL A 242 -19.90 -2.75 16.80
C VAL A 242 -18.60 -3.47 16.45
N THR A 243 -17.48 -3.04 17.05
CA THR A 243 -16.16 -3.63 16.77
C THR A 243 -15.82 -4.80 17.70
N GLY A 244 -16.48 -4.91 18.85
CA GLY A 244 -16.14 -5.88 19.88
C GLY A 244 -14.80 -5.58 20.58
N LEU A 245 -14.29 -4.36 20.45
CA LEU A 245 -13.03 -3.92 21.08
C LEU A 245 -13.29 -3.04 22.29
N SER A 246 -12.36 -3.00 23.24
CA SER A 246 -12.39 -2.07 24.35
C SER A 246 -11.50 -0.85 24.07
N PRO A 247 -11.97 0.39 24.35
CA PRO A 247 -11.13 1.57 24.27
C PRO A 247 -10.23 1.79 25.49
N THR A 248 -10.41 1.03 26.58
CA THR A 248 -9.73 1.27 27.87
C THR A 248 -9.21 0.00 28.55
N ILE A 249 -9.90 -1.13 28.42
CA ILE A 249 -9.51 -2.42 29.01
C ILE A 249 -8.55 -3.08 28.04
N SER A 250 -7.41 -3.54 28.54
CA SER A 250 -6.46 -4.35 27.75
C SER A 250 -6.17 -5.66 28.47
N VAL A 251 -6.19 -6.76 27.72
CA VAL A 251 -5.71 -8.06 28.18
C VAL A 251 -4.38 -8.33 27.49
N LEU A 252 -3.33 -8.58 28.27
CA LEU A 252 -1.96 -8.73 27.78
C LEU A 252 -1.40 -10.08 28.22
N VAL A 253 -0.50 -10.64 27.42
CA VAL A 253 0.39 -11.74 27.82
C VAL A 253 1.71 -11.12 28.27
N ASP A 254 2.21 -11.59 29.39
CA ASP A 254 3.50 -11.27 29.98
C ASP A 254 4.42 -12.51 29.80
N PRO A 255 5.30 -12.48 28.77
CA PRO A 255 6.07 -13.64 28.32
C PRO A 255 7.05 -14.21 29.34
N ASP A 256 7.70 -13.36 30.12
CA ASP A 256 8.70 -13.79 31.09
C ASP A 256 8.11 -13.98 32.51
N GLY A 257 6.86 -13.54 32.73
CA GLY A 257 6.13 -13.71 33.97
C GLY A 257 6.46 -12.64 35.04
N ASP A 258 7.35 -11.69 34.75
CA ASP A 258 7.67 -10.55 35.61
C ASP A 258 6.77 -9.35 35.32
N VAL A 259 5.58 -9.37 35.93
CA VAL A 259 4.58 -8.29 35.82
C VAL A 259 5.02 -6.92 36.37
N THR A 260 6.21 -6.83 36.97
CA THR A 260 6.78 -5.54 37.40
C THR A 260 7.46 -4.81 36.25
N ASP A 261 7.91 -5.54 35.24
CA ASP A 261 8.27 -5.02 33.93
C ASP A 261 7.03 -5.04 33.03
N SER A 262 6.88 -4.03 32.19
CA SER A 262 5.80 -4.00 31.18
C SER A 262 6.36 -3.81 29.77
N THR A 263 7.69 -3.80 29.64
CA THR A 263 8.39 -3.64 28.38
C THR A 263 8.31 -4.88 27.51
N ASP A 264 7.86 -6.04 28.02
CA ASP A 264 7.70 -7.32 27.32
C ASP A 264 6.21 -7.76 27.15
N GLN A 265 5.29 -7.12 27.88
CA GLN A 265 3.86 -7.34 27.78
C GLN A 265 3.31 -7.06 26.37
N THR A 266 2.61 -8.05 25.80
CA THR A 266 2.01 -7.97 24.46
C THR A 266 0.50 -8.15 24.53
N GLU A 267 -0.26 -7.40 23.73
CA GLU A 267 -1.71 -7.53 23.72
C GLU A 267 -2.19 -8.90 23.23
N LEU A 268 -3.13 -9.48 23.96
CA LEU A 268 -3.81 -10.72 23.61
C LEU A 268 -5.05 -10.37 22.80
N SER A 269 -5.13 -10.85 21.56
CA SER A 269 -6.30 -10.65 20.73
C SER A 269 -7.52 -11.40 21.24
N GLY A 270 -8.68 -10.75 21.16
CA GLY A 270 -9.95 -11.33 21.54
C GLY A 270 -11.10 -10.35 21.32
N VAL A 271 -12.29 -10.78 21.74
CA VAL A 271 -13.53 -10.01 21.59
C VAL A 271 -14.13 -9.71 22.95
N TYR A 272 -14.51 -8.45 23.15
CA TYR A 272 -15.23 -7.98 24.33
C TYR A 272 -16.75 -7.97 24.07
N GLN A 273 -17.50 -8.47 25.04
CA GLN A 273 -18.96 -8.41 25.08
C GLN A 273 -19.39 -7.70 26.35
N ILE A 274 -20.46 -6.93 26.29
CA ILE A 274 -21.01 -6.19 27.43
C ILE A 274 -22.48 -6.53 27.67
N ASN A 275 -22.84 -6.72 28.93
CA ASN A 275 -24.21 -6.88 29.39
C ASN A 275 -24.46 -5.94 30.58
N ILE A 276 -25.54 -5.16 30.52
CA ILE A 276 -25.92 -4.24 31.60
C ILE A 276 -27.21 -4.74 32.25
N ASP A 277 -27.12 -5.10 33.53
CA ASP A 277 -28.26 -5.51 34.34
C ASP A 277 -28.73 -4.36 35.23
N GLN A 278 -29.69 -3.58 34.73
CA GLN A 278 -30.35 -2.51 35.49
C GLN A 278 -31.21 -3.05 36.65
N GLY A 279 -31.52 -4.36 36.69
CA GLY A 279 -32.21 -5.01 37.80
C GLY A 279 -31.31 -5.18 39.02
N SER A 280 -30.10 -5.69 38.78
CA SER A 280 -29.08 -5.94 39.79
C SER A 280 -28.15 -4.74 40.01
N LEU A 281 -28.29 -3.69 39.20
CA LEU A 281 -27.40 -2.51 39.16
C LEU A 281 -25.94 -2.89 38.90
N GLN A 282 -25.72 -3.78 37.94
CA GLN A 282 -24.38 -4.29 37.59
C GLN A 282 -24.11 -4.21 36.10
N THR A 283 -22.82 -4.11 35.76
CA THR A 283 -22.35 -4.21 34.37
C THR A 283 -21.35 -5.35 34.26
N ILE A 284 -21.53 -6.23 33.29
CA ILE A 284 -20.67 -7.39 33.06
C ILE A 284 -19.99 -7.24 31.71
N VAL A 285 -18.66 -7.28 31.69
CA VAL A 285 -17.85 -7.34 30.48
C VAL A 285 -17.19 -8.71 30.41
N LYS A 286 -17.27 -9.38 29.25
CA LYS A 286 -16.61 -10.66 29.00
C LYS A 286 -15.60 -10.50 27.88
N PHE A 287 -14.36 -10.93 28.11
CA PHE A 287 -13.34 -11.04 27.08
C PHE A 287 -13.16 -12.50 26.69
N THR A 288 -13.27 -12.77 25.39
CA THR A 288 -13.04 -14.09 24.78
C THR A 288 -11.76 -14.04 23.94
N PRO A 289 -10.68 -14.73 24.33
CA PRO A 289 -9.45 -14.80 23.53
C PRO A 289 -9.72 -15.48 22.17
N SER A 290 -9.14 -14.96 21.08
CA SER A 290 -9.43 -15.47 19.72
C SER A 290 -8.89 -16.88 19.44
N GLY A 291 -7.93 -17.37 20.23
CA GLY A 291 -7.34 -18.71 20.10
C GLY A 291 -7.12 -19.40 21.44
N GLY A 292 -7.89 -19.01 22.47
CA GLY A 292 -7.63 -19.38 23.86
C GLY A 292 -6.47 -18.60 24.47
N LEU A 293 -6.27 -18.79 25.78
CA LEU A 293 -5.09 -18.29 26.49
C LEU A 293 -3.86 -19.12 26.08
N PRO A 294 -2.68 -18.51 25.91
CA PRO A 294 -1.45 -19.26 25.71
C PRO A 294 -1.13 -20.14 26.93
N SER A 295 -0.39 -21.23 26.71
CA SER A 295 0.19 -22.04 27.80
C SER A 295 0.97 -21.19 28.81
N ALA A 296 1.06 -21.63 30.06
CA ALA A 296 1.96 -21.04 31.06
C ALA A 296 3.45 -21.13 30.68
N GLY A 297 3.82 -22.05 29.78
CA GLY A 297 5.20 -22.28 29.37
C GLY A 297 6.08 -22.95 30.43
N THR A 298 7.28 -23.34 30.03
CA THR A 298 8.25 -24.07 30.87
C THR A 298 9.37 -23.18 31.44
N GLY A 299 9.22 -21.85 31.35
CA GLY A 299 10.19 -20.88 31.84
C GLY A 299 10.40 -20.92 33.35
N VAL A 300 11.45 -20.24 33.83
CA VAL A 300 11.77 -20.13 35.27
C VAL A 300 10.61 -19.50 36.05
N LEU A 301 9.99 -18.48 35.44
CA LEU A 301 8.71 -17.93 35.87
C LEU A 301 7.66 -18.32 34.81
N PRO A 302 6.45 -18.73 35.21
CA PRO A 302 5.39 -19.03 34.26
C PRO A 302 4.86 -17.74 33.65
N ARG A 303 4.47 -17.80 32.38
CA ARG A 303 3.76 -16.73 31.69
C ARG A 303 2.52 -16.32 32.43
N ARG A 304 2.22 -15.02 32.39
CA ARG A 304 1.04 -14.46 33.03
C ARG A 304 0.15 -13.76 32.03
N ILE A 305 -1.14 -13.77 32.31
CA ILE A 305 -2.10 -12.89 31.68
C ILE A 305 -2.30 -11.70 32.59
N VAL A 306 -2.19 -10.49 32.04
CA VAL A 306 -2.34 -9.23 32.75
C VAL A 306 -3.59 -8.53 32.24
N VAL A 307 -4.54 -8.25 33.13
CA VAL A 307 -5.76 -7.50 32.80
C VAL A 307 -5.60 -6.10 33.38
N LYS A 308 -5.57 -5.08 32.51
CA LYS A 308 -5.46 -3.67 32.93
C LYS A 308 -6.81 -2.99 32.85
N THR A 309 -7.19 -2.33 33.95
CA THR A 309 -8.41 -1.53 34.10
C THR A 309 -8.04 -0.12 34.56
N PRO A 310 -8.08 0.91 33.69
CA PRO A 310 -7.66 2.25 34.06
C PRO A 310 -8.75 3.02 34.83
N ALA A 311 -8.33 4.08 35.54
CA ALA A 311 -9.25 4.99 36.24
C ALA A 311 -10.18 5.80 35.31
N THR A 312 -9.94 5.77 33.99
CA THR A 312 -10.79 6.41 32.97
C THR A 312 -12.05 5.62 32.64
N ILE A 313 -12.20 4.41 33.20
CA ILE A 313 -13.49 3.71 33.21
C ILE A 313 -14.43 4.48 34.14
N LEU A 314 -15.59 4.88 33.60
CA LEU A 314 -16.56 5.71 34.28
C LEU A 314 -17.91 4.99 34.41
N ASP A 315 -18.60 5.24 35.52
CA ASP A 315 -20.02 4.94 35.63
C ASP A 315 -20.90 5.95 34.85
N LEU A 316 -22.22 5.79 34.92
CA LEU A 316 -23.18 6.77 34.38
C LEU A 316 -23.17 8.11 35.15
N GLY A 317 -22.78 8.11 36.43
CA GLY A 317 -22.60 9.29 37.28
C GLY A 317 -21.33 10.09 37.00
N SER A 318 -20.46 9.58 36.11
CA SER A 318 -19.10 10.08 35.84
C SER A 318 -18.09 9.92 36.98
N ASN A 319 -18.31 8.98 37.91
CA ASN A 319 -17.31 8.59 38.89
C ASN A 319 -16.30 7.61 38.27
N SER A 320 -15.03 7.78 38.63
CA SER A 320 -13.94 6.88 38.22
C SER A 320 -13.93 5.59 39.01
N LEU A 321 -13.53 4.48 38.38
CA LEU A 321 -13.28 3.19 39.02
C LEU A 321 -12.44 3.31 40.30
N GLU A 322 -12.88 2.67 41.39
CA GLU A 322 -12.23 2.69 42.70
C GLU A 322 -10.93 1.88 42.72
N ASN A 323 -11.01 0.62 42.26
CA ASN A 323 -9.91 -0.35 42.27
C ASN A 323 -9.28 -0.52 40.89
N PHE A 324 -8.99 0.60 40.23
CA PHE A 324 -8.23 0.61 38.98
C PHE A 324 -6.82 0.05 39.17
N GLY A 325 -6.27 -0.55 38.12
CA GLY A 325 -4.94 -1.13 38.13
C GLY A 325 -4.81 -2.34 37.22
N SER A 326 -3.80 -3.15 37.51
CA SER A 326 -3.54 -4.40 36.82
C SER A 326 -3.73 -5.56 37.79
N ILE A 327 -4.36 -6.62 37.33
CA ILE A 327 -4.34 -7.93 37.99
C ILE A 327 -3.64 -8.94 37.08
N SER A 328 -3.15 -10.04 37.65
CA SER A 328 -2.50 -11.08 36.83
C SER A 328 -2.80 -12.49 37.28
N PHE A 329 -2.78 -13.44 36.35
CA PHE A 329 -2.96 -14.87 36.63
C PHE A 329 -2.14 -15.76 35.69
N VAL A 330 -1.99 -17.02 36.07
CA VAL A 330 -1.22 -18.02 35.32
C VAL A 330 -2.18 -18.99 34.62
N PRO A 331 -2.15 -19.08 33.27
CA PRO A 331 -2.87 -20.11 32.51
C PRO A 331 -2.48 -21.53 32.92
N GLU A 332 -3.21 -22.54 32.44
CA GLU A 332 -2.76 -23.92 32.54
C GLU A 332 -1.46 -24.17 31.77
N LEU A 333 -0.62 -25.06 32.30
CA LEU A 333 0.58 -25.52 31.60
C LEU A 333 0.18 -26.59 30.58
N ILE A 334 0.29 -26.26 29.31
CA ILE A 334 0.13 -27.20 28.20
C ILE A 334 1.52 -27.48 27.64
N ILE A 335 1.92 -28.74 27.69
CA ILE A 335 3.18 -29.20 27.10
C ILE A 335 2.86 -29.64 25.67
N PHE A 336 3.33 -28.86 24.71
CA PHE A 336 3.31 -29.28 23.32
C PHE A 336 4.54 -30.16 23.07
N GLY A 337 4.32 -31.30 22.41
CA GLY A 337 5.43 -32.07 21.87
C GLY A 337 6.10 -31.34 20.71
N GLU A 338 7.31 -31.75 20.39
CA GLU A 338 7.93 -31.35 19.12
C GLU A 338 7.03 -31.76 17.95
N THR A 339 6.93 -30.90 16.93
CA THR A 339 6.14 -31.12 15.73
C THR A 339 6.95 -30.82 14.48
N LEU A 340 6.55 -31.42 13.36
CA LEU A 340 7.10 -31.13 12.03
C LEU A 340 6.23 -30.10 11.32
N ILE A 341 6.87 -29.08 10.74
CA ILE A 341 6.22 -28.05 9.94
C ILE A 341 6.56 -28.27 8.46
N PRO A 342 5.58 -28.16 7.55
CA PRO A 342 4.13 -28.02 7.78
C PRO A 342 3.42 -29.33 8.16
N ASP A 343 2.18 -29.19 8.67
CA ASP A 343 1.16 -30.24 8.79
C ASP A 343 1.53 -31.50 9.61
N GLY A 344 2.52 -31.43 10.49
CA GLY A 344 2.97 -32.55 11.33
C GLY A 344 3.78 -33.62 10.59
N THR A 345 3.94 -33.50 9.26
CA THR A 345 4.65 -34.47 8.42
C THR A 345 5.70 -33.84 7.49
N GLY A 346 5.78 -32.52 7.44
CA GLY A 346 6.57 -31.77 6.45
C GLY A 346 5.84 -31.58 5.11
N GLU A 347 6.44 -30.77 4.25
CA GLU A 347 5.92 -30.40 2.93
C GLU A 347 6.30 -31.44 1.88
N GLN A 348 5.27 -32.11 1.34
CA GLN A 348 5.43 -33.13 0.29
C GLN A 348 5.21 -32.59 -1.13
N PHE A 349 4.79 -31.33 -1.26
CA PHE A 349 4.44 -30.65 -2.51
C PHE A 349 3.42 -31.46 -3.33
N THR A 350 2.47 -32.11 -2.65
CA THR A 350 1.39 -32.86 -3.31
C THR A 350 0.21 -31.94 -3.65
N GLN A 351 0.02 -30.89 -2.85
CA GLN A 351 -1.00 -29.86 -2.99
C GLN A 351 -0.36 -28.47 -2.97
N ASN A 352 -1.11 -27.46 -3.40
CA ASN A 352 -0.66 -26.07 -3.51
C ASN A 352 -1.24 -25.18 -2.39
N ASN A 353 -1.73 -25.79 -1.30
CA ASN A 353 -2.28 -25.09 -0.13
C ASN A 353 -1.25 -24.17 0.55
N ASN A 354 0.00 -24.61 0.58
CA ASN A 354 1.10 -23.88 1.19
C ASN A 354 1.87 -22.99 0.19
N GLU A 355 1.46 -22.91 -1.08
CA GLU A 355 2.14 -22.13 -2.11
C GLU A 355 1.75 -20.64 -2.03
N ASP A 356 2.70 -19.74 -1.76
CA ASP A 356 2.50 -18.31 -1.99
C ASP A 356 2.66 -18.02 -3.47
N THR A 357 1.53 -18.08 -4.16
CA THR A 357 1.50 -18.04 -5.61
C THR A 357 1.95 -16.70 -6.21
N ALA A 358 1.85 -15.59 -5.47
CA ALA A 358 2.28 -14.27 -5.94
C ALA A 358 3.81 -14.17 -6.03
N ARG A 359 4.53 -14.96 -5.22
CA ARG A 359 6.00 -14.97 -5.11
C ARG A 359 6.64 -16.26 -5.60
N SER A 360 5.85 -17.13 -6.24
CA SER A 360 6.29 -18.45 -6.72
C SER A 360 6.18 -18.58 -8.22
N GLY A 361 7.25 -19.05 -8.86
CA GLY A 361 7.31 -19.38 -10.29
C GLY A 361 7.91 -20.75 -10.58
N ALA A 362 8.38 -21.46 -9.56
CA ALA A 362 8.68 -22.89 -9.64
C ALA A 362 7.37 -23.71 -9.73
N LEU A 363 7.47 -24.92 -10.26
CA LEU A 363 6.33 -25.81 -10.43
C LEU A 363 6.05 -26.53 -9.12
N TRP A 364 5.04 -26.05 -8.39
CA TRP A 364 4.54 -26.64 -7.14
C TRP A 364 3.44 -27.67 -7.43
N GLY A 365 3.52 -28.85 -6.81
CA GLY A 365 2.51 -29.90 -6.90
C GLY A 365 3.05 -31.22 -7.46
N SER A 366 2.18 -32.23 -7.58
CA SER A 366 2.54 -33.57 -8.11
C SER A 366 3.64 -34.31 -7.32
N GLY A 367 3.81 -34.02 -6.03
CA GLY A 367 4.73 -34.72 -5.13
C GLY A 367 6.16 -34.17 -5.11
N GLY A 368 6.39 -32.98 -5.67
CA GLY A 368 7.68 -32.31 -5.58
C GLY A 368 7.66 -30.89 -6.13
N LEU A 369 8.57 -30.05 -5.67
CA LEU A 369 8.81 -28.73 -6.22
C LEU A 369 9.90 -28.81 -7.29
N ARG A 370 9.60 -28.36 -8.51
CA ARG A 370 10.56 -28.40 -9.64
C ARG A 370 10.90 -27.00 -10.15
N PRO A 371 12.11 -26.78 -10.71
CA PRO A 371 12.45 -25.51 -11.32
C PRO A 371 11.42 -25.09 -12.37
N GLY A 372 11.04 -23.81 -12.34
CA GLY A 372 10.20 -23.19 -13.37
C GLY A 372 11.00 -22.78 -14.60
N THR A 373 10.37 -22.09 -15.54
CA THR A 373 11.05 -21.64 -16.78
C THR A 373 12.03 -20.48 -16.54
N GLY A 374 11.77 -19.61 -15.56
CA GLY A 374 12.66 -18.51 -15.16
C GLY A 374 12.05 -17.66 -14.04
N GLY A 375 12.32 -16.34 -14.05
CA GLY A 375 11.75 -15.38 -13.09
C GLY A 375 12.77 -14.73 -12.15
N GLY A 376 14.02 -15.17 -12.13
CA GLY A 376 15.05 -14.60 -11.26
C GLY A 376 15.01 -15.17 -9.83
N SER A 377 15.97 -14.76 -9.01
CA SER A 377 16.10 -15.23 -7.61
C SER A 377 15.09 -14.59 -6.66
N GLY A 378 14.64 -13.38 -6.98
CA GLY A 378 13.82 -12.54 -6.12
C GLY A 378 14.55 -12.00 -4.88
N ARG A 379 15.87 -11.82 -4.99
CA ARG A 379 16.73 -11.33 -3.89
C ARG A 379 16.42 -9.90 -3.41
N LEU A 380 15.68 -9.12 -4.19
CA LEU A 380 15.32 -7.74 -3.82
C LEU A 380 14.00 -7.65 -3.03
N GLY A 381 13.34 -8.78 -2.73
CA GLY A 381 12.02 -8.78 -2.10
C GLY A 381 10.94 -8.29 -3.07
N ASP A 382 9.86 -7.70 -2.56
CA ASP A 382 8.74 -7.25 -3.39
C ASP A 382 8.92 -5.79 -3.85
N LEU A 383 8.52 -5.52 -5.09
CA LEU A 383 8.39 -4.16 -5.60
C LEU A 383 6.92 -3.75 -5.58
N VAL A 384 6.56 -2.71 -4.83
CA VAL A 384 5.17 -2.22 -4.74
C VAL A 384 5.11 -0.70 -4.96
N VAL A 385 4.72 -0.27 -6.15
CA VAL A 385 4.48 1.16 -6.42
C VAL A 385 3.02 1.47 -6.14
N THR A 386 2.75 2.02 -4.95
CA THR A 386 1.43 2.36 -4.44
C THR A 386 0.74 3.47 -5.24
N SER A 387 -0.60 3.49 -5.18
CA SER A 387 -1.41 4.43 -5.97
C SER A 387 -1.04 5.89 -5.68
N GLY A 388 -0.79 6.68 -6.73
CA GLY A 388 -0.38 8.07 -6.63
C GLY A 388 1.15 8.29 -6.59
N ASP A 389 1.94 7.24 -6.38
CA ASP A 389 3.39 7.36 -6.24
C ASP A 389 4.14 7.22 -7.57
N THR A 390 5.31 7.83 -7.63
CA THR A 390 6.28 7.65 -8.72
C THR A 390 7.60 7.15 -8.15
N LEU A 391 8.00 5.93 -8.53
CA LEU A 391 9.29 5.35 -8.21
C LEU A 391 10.21 5.40 -9.43
N THR A 392 11.39 5.99 -9.30
CA THR A 392 12.41 5.99 -10.36
C THR A 392 13.57 5.07 -10.00
N LEU A 393 13.92 4.14 -10.89
CA LEU A 393 15.09 3.25 -10.76
C LEU A 393 16.13 3.55 -11.86
N SER A 394 17.40 3.60 -11.46
CA SER A 394 18.54 3.88 -12.35
C SER A 394 19.25 2.61 -12.82
N THR A 395 19.30 2.35 -14.12
CA THR A 395 19.97 1.18 -14.70
C THR A 395 21.50 1.31 -14.75
N THR A 396 22.02 2.53 -14.59
CA THR A 396 23.46 2.83 -14.59
C THR A 396 24.09 2.63 -13.20
N SER A 397 23.39 3.10 -12.18
CA SER A 397 23.82 3.03 -10.78
C SER A 397 22.63 3.30 -9.87
N GLN A 398 22.03 2.23 -9.34
CA GLN A 398 20.98 2.28 -8.33
C GLN A 398 21.53 1.70 -7.04
N VAL A 399 21.45 2.46 -5.96
CA VAL A 399 21.72 1.97 -4.61
C VAL A 399 20.38 1.59 -3.97
N LEU A 400 20.30 0.37 -3.45
CA LEU A 400 19.18 -0.16 -2.69
C LEU A 400 19.65 -0.45 -1.27
N ASN A 401 19.00 0.16 -0.28
CA ASN A 401 19.33 -0.02 1.13
C ASN A 401 18.22 -0.84 1.79
N GLY A 402 18.54 -2.06 2.21
CA GLY A 402 17.70 -2.88 3.05
C GLY A 402 18.15 -2.77 4.50
N THR A 403 17.23 -2.61 5.42
CA THR A 403 17.49 -2.88 6.84
C THR A 403 17.11 -4.33 7.12
N SER A 404 17.88 -5.01 7.96
CA SER A 404 17.56 -6.35 8.45
C SER A 404 16.45 -6.37 9.51
N SER A 405 16.04 -5.20 10.02
CA SER A 405 14.84 -5.06 10.84
C SER A 405 13.63 -5.13 9.93
N GLY A 406 12.86 -6.23 9.96
CA GLY A 406 11.60 -6.38 9.23
C GLY A 406 10.45 -5.55 9.83
N GLY A 407 10.76 -4.36 10.32
CA GLY A 407 9.81 -3.25 10.35
C GLY A 407 9.78 -2.64 8.98
N GLY A 408 8.59 -2.42 8.43
CA GLY A 408 8.43 -1.72 7.15
C GLY A 408 9.36 -0.50 7.11
N ILE A 409 10.39 -0.58 6.28
CA ILE A 409 11.30 0.52 6.07
C ILE A 409 10.51 1.52 5.25
N GLU A 410 10.49 2.78 5.70
CA GLU A 410 10.24 3.92 4.82
C GLU A 410 11.21 3.84 3.65
N GLY A 411 10.79 3.12 2.61
CA GLY A 411 11.55 2.94 1.42
C GLY A 411 11.76 4.28 0.77
N VAL A 412 12.89 4.42 0.10
CA VAL A 412 12.97 5.31 -1.06
C VAL A 412 11.87 4.86 -2.04
N GLY A 413 10.66 5.42 -1.91
CA GLY A 413 9.54 5.29 -2.83
C GLY A 413 8.99 3.88 -3.13
N GLY A 414 8.68 3.03 -2.14
CA GLY A 414 7.83 1.84 -2.38
C GLY A 414 8.54 0.50 -2.66
N ILE A 415 9.79 0.32 -2.25
CA ILE A 415 10.44 -1.00 -2.26
C ILE A 415 10.26 -1.65 -0.87
N GLN A 416 9.46 -2.70 -0.78
CA GLN A 416 9.30 -3.51 0.44
C GLN A 416 10.45 -4.54 0.47
N GLN A 417 11.63 -4.08 0.87
CA GLN A 417 12.85 -4.88 0.79
C GLN A 417 12.93 -5.89 1.94
N VAL A 418 12.79 -7.17 1.61
CA VAL A 418 13.24 -8.28 2.46
C VAL A 418 14.59 -8.76 1.91
N VAL A 419 15.62 -8.76 2.77
CA VAL A 419 17.04 -8.98 2.43
C VAL A 419 17.29 -10.26 1.59
N ALA A 420 18.30 -10.17 0.72
CA ALA A 420 18.67 -11.14 -0.32
C ALA A 420 18.86 -12.60 0.12
N VAL A 421 18.36 -13.51 -0.72
CA VAL A 421 18.53 -14.98 -0.65
C VAL A 421 19.97 -15.43 -0.98
N GLY A 422 20.95 -14.52 -1.15
CA GLY A 422 22.28 -14.96 -1.56
C GLY A 422 23.42 -13.96 -1.70
N SER A 423 23.56 -12.95 -0.83
CA SER A 423 24.80 -12.14 -0.81
C SER A 423 25.72 -12.40 0.37
N THR A 424 25.20 -12.66 1.56
CA THR A 424 25.91 -13.00 2.81
C THR A 424 24.86 -13.19 3.90
N ASP A 425 25.17 -13.90 4.97
CA ASP A 425 24.25 -14.04 6.11
C ASP A 425 23.81 -12.66 6.59
N PRO A 426 22.50 -12.39 6.69
CA PRO A 426 22.05 -11.16 7.28
C PRO A 426 22.41 -11.19 8.76
N VAL A 427 23.49 -10.49 9.12
CA VAL A 427 23.78 -10.23 10.53
C VAL A 427 22.65 -9.37 11.06
N PRO A 428 21.90 -9.85 12.08
CA PRO A 428 20.78 -9.09 12.64
C PRO A 428 21.22 -7.67 13.04
N GLY A 429 20.41 -6.67 12.71
CA GLY A 429 20.70 -5.26 12.98
C GLY A 429 21.66 -4.57 12.00
N THR A 430 22.12 -5.26 10.94
CA THR A 430 22.98 -4.65 9.90
C THR A 430 22.18 -4.18 8.68
N VAL A 431 22.51 -2.99 8.15
CA VAL A 431 21.95 -2.48 6.89
C VAL A 431 22.68 -3.14 5.72
N HIS A 432 21.95 -3.79 4.83
CA HIS A 432 22.46 -4.34 3.59
C HIS A 432 22.28 -3.35 2.45
N THR A 433 23.39 -2.93 1.85
CA THR A 433 23.36 -2.07 0.66
C THR A 433 23.74 -2.89 -0.57
N GLU A 434 22.84 -2.93 -1.56
CA GLU A 434 23.11 -3.51 -2.88
C GLU A 434 23.17 -2.40 -3.92
N THR A 435 24.20 -2.39 -4.77
CA THR A 435 24.31 -1.43 -5.88
C THR A 435 24.11 -2.17 -7.20
N ILE A 436 23.02 -1.85 -7.89
CA ILE A 436 22.73 -2.33 -9.24
C ILE A 436 23.41 -1.39 -10.23
N THR A 437 24.33 -1.94 -11.03
CA THR A 437 25.07 -1.17 -12.04
C THR A 437 24.85 -1.69 -13.45
N ASP A 438 24.14 -2.80 -13.61
CA ASP A 438 23.93 -3.52 -14.87
C ASP A 438 22.48 -3.48 -15.37
N GLY A 439 21.61 -2.74 -14.67
CA GLY A 439 20.19 -2.64 -14.98
C GLY A 439 19.35 -3.88 -14.65
N ILE A 440 19.90 -4.83 -13.88
CA ILE A 440 19.23 -6.09 -13.52
C ILE A 440 18.59 -5.98 -12.13
N TYR A 441 17.27 -6.12 -12.07
CA TYR A 441 16.49 -6.12 -10.83
C TYR A 441 15.78 -7.45 -10.65
N GLU A 442 16.02 -8.14 -9.53
CA GLU A 442 15.44 -9.46 -9.25
C GLU A 442 14.51 -9.42 -8.03
N PHE A 443 13.21 -9.23 -8.26
CA PHE A 443 12.17 -9.16 -7.24
C PHE A 443 11.45 -10.51 -7.04
N ALA A 444 10.86 -10.70 -5.86
CA ALA A 444 9.98 -11.82 -5.55
C ALA A 444 8.64 -11.67 -6.29
N SER A 445 8.07 -10.47 -6.24
CA SER A 445 6.90 -10.05 -7.02
C SER A 445 7.00 -8.56 -7.41
N VAL A 446 6.27 -8.15 -8.44
CA VAL A 446 6.16 -6.74 -8.85
C VAL A 446 4.70 -6.33 -8.93
N ARG A 447 4.34 -5.23 -8.28
CA ARG A 447 3.02 -4.61 -8.33
C ARG A 447 3.14 -3.10 -8.57
N VAL A 448 2.55 -2.62 -9.65
CA VAL A 448 2.42 -1.19 -9.98
C VAL A 448 0.94 -0.86 -9.96
N ASP A 449 0.46 -0.22 -8.89
CA ASP A 449 -0.97 0.07 -8.69
C ASP A 449 -1.52 1.13 -9.65
N THR A 450 -2.84 1.29 -9.66
CA THR A 450 -3.50 2.30 -10.51
C THR A 450 -3.02 3.70 -10.14
N ALA A 451 -2.84 4.58 -11.14
CA ALA A 451 -2.36 5.95 -10.96
C ALA A 451 -0.96 6.05 -10.33
N SER A 452 -0.14 5.00 -10.41
CA SER A 452 1.27 5.03 -10.02
C SER A 452 2.20 4.87 -11.22
N VAL A 453 3.47 5.27 -11.07
CA VAL A 453 4.47 5.27 -12.14
C VAL A 453 5.76 4.58 -11.66
N LEU A 454 6.17 3.52 -12.34
CA LEU A 454 7.51 2.95 -12.24
C LEU A 454 8.35 3.47 -13.42
N ARG A 455 9.27 4.41 -13.15
CA ARG A 455 10.15 5.00 -14.16
C ARG A 455 11.53 4.35 -14.16
N LEU A 456 12.02 3.94 -15.33
CA LEU A 456 13.35 3.36 -15.49
C LEU A 456 14.21 4.30 -16.33
N THR A 457 15.38 4.67 -15.82
CA THR A 457 16.30 5.63 -16.46
C THR A 457 17.72 5.11 -16.46
N GLY A 458 18.57 5.57 -17.38
CA GLY A 458 19.99 5.21 -17.42
C GLY A 458 20.46 4.74 -18.80
N ASP A 459 21.75 4.44 -18.89
CA ASP A 459 22.43 4.06 -20.13
C ASP A 459 22.30 2.56 -20.49
N LYS A 460 21.73 1.74 -19.60
CA LYS A 460 21.54 0.30 -19.82
C LYS A 460 20.06 -0.03 -19.96
N ALA A 461 19.75 -1.05 -20.77
CA ALA A 461 18.40 -1.59 -20.85
C ALA A 461 17.98 -2.15 -19.47
N ALA A 462 16.75 -1.85 -19.06
CA ALA A 462 16.22 -2.32 -17.80
C ALA A 462 15.80 -3.80 -17.93
N ARG A 463 16.21 -4.62 -16.97
CA ARG A 463 15.83 -6.04 -16.90
C ARG A 463 15.20 -6.30 -15.54
N VAL A 464 13.87 -6.31 -15.52
CA VAL A 464 13.08 -6.53 -14.31
C VAL A 464 12.65 -8.00 -14.31
N TYR A 465 12.97 -8.68 -13.22
CA TYR A 465 12.63 -10.07 -12.96
C TYR A 465 11.69 -10.16 -11.76
N ALA A 466 10.68 -11.02 -11.85
CA ALA A 466 9.82 -11.40 -10.75
C ALA A 466 9.82 -12.92 -10.61
N ARG A 467 10.23 -13.44 -9.46
CA ARG A 467 10.23 -14.88 -9.20
C ARG A 467 8.83 -15.46 -9.37
N GLY A 468 7.82 -14.78 -8.83
CA GLY A 468 6.41 -15.10 -9.01
C GLY A 468 5.75 -14.28 -10.12
N GLU A 469 4.92 -13.33 -9.74
CA GLU A 469 4.08 -12.54 -10.67
C GLU A 469 4.51 -11.08 -10.83
N MET A 470 4.14 -10.50 -11.97
CA MET A 470 4.09 -9.06 -12.19
C MET A 470 2.67 -8.59 -12.49
N GLN A 471 2.21 -7.57 -11.78
CA GLN A 471 0.92 -6.91 -11.99
C GLN A 471 1.13 -5.42 -12.28
N VAL A 472 0.79 -4.98 -13.49
CA VAL A 472 0.95 -3.61 -13.95
C VAL A 472 -0.42 -2.99 -14.18
N ARG A 473 -0.90 -2.21 -13.21
CA ARG A 473 -2.16 -1.44 -13.27
C ARG A 473 -1.92 0.05 -13.49
N GLY A 474 -0.75 0.55 -13.10
CA GLY A 474 -0.26 1.91 -13.36
C GLY A 474 0.55 2.00 -14.66
N LEU A 475 1.58 2.84 -14.66
CA LEU A 475 2.47 3.08 -15.79
C LEU A 475 3.88 2.54 -15.50
N ILE A 476 4.42 1.72 -16.39
CA ILE A 476 5.87 1.52 -16.50
C ILE A 476 6.38 2.48 -17.58
N ASP A 477 7.22 3.44 -17.20
CA ASP A 477 7.75 4.50 -18.04
C ASP A 477 9.23 4.28 -18.33
N VAL A 478 9.55 3.99 -19.59
CA VAL A 478 10.93 3.92 -20.11
C VAL A 478 11.13 4.90 -21.28
N THR A 479 10.33 5.96 -21.34
CA THR A 479 10.31 6.89 -22.48
C THR A 479 11.62 7.66 -22.68
N GLY A 480 11.90 7.99 -23.94
CA GLY A 480 12.91 9.00 -24.27
C GLY A 480 12.36 10.40 -24.02
N SER A 481 13.18 11.31 -23.51
CA SER A 481 12.73 12.68 -23.26
C SER A 481 12.80 13.54 -24.52
N SER A 482 11.88 14.49 -24.62
CA SER A 482 12.05 15.64 -25.50
C SER A 482 13.19 16.53 -24.98
N PRO A 483 13.89 17.27 -25.85
CA PRO A 483 14.84 18.31 -25.45
C PRO A 483 14.26 19.23 -24.37
N ILE A 484 15.05 19.51 -23.33
CA ILE A 484 14.73 20.57 -22.38
C ILE A 484 15.19 21.88 -23.01
N GLU A 485 14.24 22.67 -23.49
CA GLU A 485 14.53 23.93 -24.17
C GLU A 485 14.07 25.10 -23.28
N ASP A 486 15.06 25.72 -22.62
CA ASP A 486 15.00 26.87 -21.71
C ASP A 486 14.39 26.68 -20.29
N THR A 487 15.13 27.16 -19.28
CA THR A 487 14.77 27.23 -17.85
C THR A 487 13.65 28.23 -17.52
N THR A 488 13.14 29.00 -18.49
CA THR A 488 12.12 30.04 -18.27
C THR A 488 10.67 29.53 -18.32
N GLY A 489 10.44 28.24 -18.61
CA GLY A 489 9.10 27.63 -18.63
C GLY A 489 8.28 27.92 -19.89
N GLN A 490 8.92 28.42 -20.96
CA GLN A 490 8.32 28.50 -22.29
C GLN A 490 8.76 27.28 -23.12
N ASN A 491 7.80 26.50 -23.63
CA ASN A 491 8.10 25.28 -24.40
C ASN A 491 8.75 25.64 -25.75
N GLY A 492 10.05 25.39 -25.91
CA GLY A 492 10.78 25.42 -27.19
C GLY A 492 12.14 26.14 -27.13
N HIS A 493 12.94 26.02 -28.20
CA HIS A 493 14.26 26.64 -28.33
C HIS A 493 14.18 28.13 -28.68
N GLN A 494 14.68 28.96 -27.76
CA GLN A 494 14.84 30.40 -27.98
C GLN A 494 16.13 30.70 -28.76
N SER A 495 16.03 30.85 -30.08
CA SER A 495 17.18 31.11 -30.94
C SER A 495 17.74 32.55 -30.90
N TRP A 496 17.09 33.48 -30.16
CA TRP A 496 17.42 34.90 -30.18
C TRP A 496 17.44 35.59 -28.83
N ALA A 497 18.46 36.44 -28.65
CA ALA A 497 18.28 37.72 -27.96
C ALA A 497 19.34 38.74 -28.40
N SER A 498 18.91 40.01 -28.52
CA SER A 498 19.82 41.16 -28.60
C SER A 498 20.41 41.42 -27.22
N SER A 499 21.74 41.48 -27.14
CA SER A 499 22.53 42.05 -26.03
C SER A 499 21.78 42.27 -24.71
N THR A 500 21.96 41.33 -23.75
CA THR A 500 21.55 41.39 -22.33
C THR A 500 20.08 41.72 -22.09
N ASP A 501 19.33 40.74 -21.56
CA ASP A 501 18.17 41.12 -20.76
C ASP A 501 18.65 41.86 -19.49
N THR A 502 17.76 42.63 -18.88
CA THR A 502 18.04 43.41 -17.67
C THR A 502 18.35 42.55 -16.44
N ALA A 503 18.30 41.20 -16.56
CA ALA A 503 18.50 40.23 -15.50
C ALA A 503 19.84 39.46 -15.59
N GLY A 504 20.65 39.68 -16.63
CA GLY A 504 21.99 39.11 -16.75
C GLY A 504 22.03 37.62 -17.11
N GLN A 505 20.95 37.05 -17.66
CA GLN A 505 20.92 35.66 -18.12
C GLN A 505 21.61 35.54 -19.49
N ALA A 506 22.46 34.52 -19.68
CA ALA A 506 23.23 34.30 -20.90
C ALA A 506 22.36 33.65 -21.98
N LEU A 507 22.19 34.34 -23.11
CA LEU A 507 21.21 34.03 -24.16
C LEU A 507 21.83 33.06 -25.19
N SER A 508 21.06 32.08 -25.71
CA SER A 508 21.50 30.85 -26.42
C SER A 508 22.36 31.08 -27.67
N LYS A 509 23.66 31.33 -27.46
CA LYS A 509 24.71 31.16 -28.49
C LYS A 509 24.84 29.70 -28.92
N THR A 510 24.43 28.79 -28.04
CA THR A 510 24.52 27.35 -28.18
C THR A 510 23.20 26.75 -28.63
N GLY A 511 23.21 25.80 -29.56
CA GLY A 511 22.02 25.05 -29.93
C GLY A 511 21.46 24.21 -28.78
N GLY A 512 20.17 23.90 -28.89
CA GLY A 512 19.40 23.14 -27.91
C GLY A 512 20.04 21.79 -27.61
N VAL A 513 20.08 21.41 -26.33
CA VAL A 513 20.58 20.10 -25.91
C VAL A 513 19.60 19.04 -26.42
N GLY A 514 20.10 17.95 -26.99
CA GLY A 514 19.25 16.84 -27.40
C GLY A 514 18.55 16.19 -26.20
N GLY A 515 17.38 15.60 -26.45
CA GLY A 515 16.65 14.83 -25.46
C GLY A 515 17.47 13.65 -24.93
N VAL A 516 17.30 13.34 -23.65
CA VAL A 516 17.94 12.20 -23.02
C VAL A 516 17.24 10.93 -23.48
N GLY A 517 18.00 9.89 -23.86
CA GLY A 517 17.42 8.59 -24.17
C GLY A 517 16.73 7.97 -22.95
N GLY A 518 15.71 7.15 -23.18
CA GLY A 518 15.17 6.28 -22.14
C GLY A 518 16.20 5.23 -21.69
N ALA A 519 15.84 4.35 -20.76
CA ALA A 519 16.76 3.31 -20.27
C ALA A 519 17.42 2.51 -21.41
N GLY A 520 18.71 2.68 -21.66
CA GLY A 520 19.42 2.04 -22.78
C GLY A 520 19.04 2.55 -24.18
N GLY A 521 18.43 3.72 -24.29
CA GLY A 521 18.11 4.42 -25.54
C GLY A 521 19.17 5.45 -25.94
N GLY A 522 19.22 5.80 -27.22
CA GLY A 522 20.15 6.80 -27.75
C GLY A 522 19.73 8.23 -27.42
N ALA A 523 20.67 9.08 -27.00
CA ALA A 523 20.41 10.50 -26.83
C ALA A 523 20.15 11.20 -28.17
N GLY A 524 19.29 12.22 -28.15
CA GLY A 524 19.05 13.10 -29.29
C GLY A 524 20.27 13.94 -29.65
N GLY A 525 20.36 14.33 -30.91
CA GLY A 525 21.41 15.20 -31.43
C GLY A 525 21.26 16.62 -30.91
N ARG A 526 22.37 17.26 -30.55
CA ARG A 526 22.38 18.68 -30.19
C ARG A 526 22.05 19.54 -31.42
N GLY A 527 21.25 20.58 -31.24
CA GLY A 527 21.02 21.59 -32.26
C GLY A 527 22.28 22.40 -32.56
N ALA A 528 22.32 23.02 -33.73
CA ALA A 528 23.41 23.89 -34.14
C ALA A 528 23.55 25.15 -33.28
N ASP A 529 24.79 25.56 -33.06
CA ASP A 529 25.18 26.83 -32.47
C ASP A 529 25.05 27.97 -33.50
N ARG A 530 24.98 29.20 -32.97
CA ARG A 530 25.13 30.40 -33.82
C ARG A 530 26.55 30.50 -34.34
N ASP A 531 26.72 31.07 -35.53
CA ASP A 531 28.02 31.31 -36.13
C ASP A 531 28.97 32.12 -35.23
N ASP A 532 30.26 31.79 -35.30
CA ASP A 532 31.29 32.49 -34.56
C ASP A 532 31.84 33.69 -35.34
N ASN A 533 31.62 34.89 -34.80
CA ASN A 533 32.19 36.13 -35.34
C ASN A 533 33.43 36.61 -34.57
N THR A 534 34.09 35.74 -33.79
CA THR A 534 35.30 36.08 -33.05
C THR A 534 36.44 36.51 -33.98
N GLY A 535 37.03 37.68 -33.68
CA GLY A 535 38.13 38.26 -34.48
C GLY A 535 37.69 39.01 -35.73
N GLN A 536 36.39 39.03 -36.06
CA GLN A 536 35.86 39.86 -37.16
C GLN A 536 35.88 41.34 -36.72
N THR A 537 36.60 42.18 -37.45
CA THR A 537 36.80 43.61 -37.09
C THR A 537 35.79 44.55 -37.75
N SER A 538 35.08 44.09 -38.80
CA SER A 538 34.07 44.86 -39.53
C SER A 538 33.19 43.92 -40.36
N LEU A 539 32.15 43.31 -39.78
CA LEU A 539 31.16 42.56 -40.58
C LEU A 539 30.58 43.50 -41.64
N LEU A 540 30.97 43.27 -42.89
CA LEU A 540 30.35 43.80 -44.12
C LEU A 540 29.85 45.25 -44.01
N ASN A 541 30.74 46.24 -43.83
CA ASN A 541 30.39 47.69 -43.81
C ASN A 541 29.15 48.08 -42.96
N MET A 542 28.78 47.28 -41.96
CA MET A 542 27.66 47.61 -41.06
C MET A 542 28.09 48.82 -40.20
N THR A 543 27.38 49.95 -40.35
CA THR A 543 27.67 51.16 -39.56
C THR A 543 26.92 51.10 -38.23
N GLY A 544 27.64 50.89 -37.12
CA GLY A 544 27.09 50.85 -35.76
C GLY A 544 27.76 49.81 -34.85
N THR A 545 27.44 49.83 -33.55
CA THR A 545 28.00 48.94 -32.51
C THR A 545 27.58 47.45 -32.60
N ALA A 546 26.84 47.05 -33.63
CA ALA A 546 26.43 45.67 -33.87
C ALA A 546 27.60 44.83 -34.41
N LYS A 547 28.58 44.55 -33.55
CA LYS A 547 29.56 43.49 -33.76
C LYS A 547 28.81 42.16 -33.65
N GLY A 548 28.89 41.31 -34.67
CA GLY A 548 28.22 40.00 -34.69
C GLY A 548 28.60 39.14 -33.48
N ILE A 549 27.93 38.00 -33.33
CA ILE A 549 28.00 37.24 -32.09
C ILE A 549 29.34 36.52 -31.98
N LEU A 550 30.07 36.83 -30.91
CA LEU A 550 31.26 36.10 -30.51
C LEU A 550 30.84 34.74 -29.93
N ASN A 551 31.19 33.65 -30.62
CA ASN A 551 30.90 32.28 -30.21
C ASN A 551 32.09 31.33 -30.49
N PRO A 552 33.28 31.55 -29.87
CA PRO A 552 34.46 30.72 -30.11
C PRO A 552 34.16 29.22 -30.00
N GLY A 553 34.45 28.46 -31.06
CA GLY A 553 34.23 27.01 -31.10
C GLY A 553 32.81 26.57 -31.48
N ALA A 554 31.99 27.45 -32.05
CA ALA A 554 30.64 27.15 -32.54
C ALA A 554 30.60 25.92 -33.47
N VAL A 555 29.66 25.01 -33.20
CA VAL A 555 29.30 23.93 -34.12
C VAL A 555 28.01 24.31 -34.84
N ILE A 556 28.11 24.74 -36.09
CA ILE A 556 26.98 25.34 -36.83
C ILE A 556 26.08 24.32 -37.54
N ASP A 557 26.53 23.07 -37.68
CA ASP A 557 25.68 21.96 -38.09
C ASP A 557 25.00 21.33 -36.87
N GLY A 558 23.78 20.84 -37.04
CA GLY A 558 23.13 19.98 -36.06
C GLY A 558 23.92 18.68 -35.90
N ALA A 559 24.06 18.20 -34.68
CA ALA A 559 24.66 16.90 -34.43
C ALA A 559 23.67 15.76 -34.79
N PRO A 560 24.15 14.62 -35.30
CA PRO A 560 23.33 13.43 -35.42
C PRO A 560 22.91 12.92 -34.03
N GLY A 561 21.75 12.27 -33.96
CA GLY A 561 21.34 11.51 -32.79
C GLY A 561 22.21 10.27 -32.59
N GLN A 562 22.29 9.79 -31.35
CA GLN A 562 22.95 8.51 -31.08
C GLN A 562 22.14 7.36 -31.67
N GLY A 563 22.85 6.31 -32.07
CA GLY A 563 22.22 5.10 -32.59
C GLY A 563 21.48 4.29 -31.52
N ILE A 564 20.91 3.19 -31.98
CA ILE A 564 20.22 2.18 -31.18
C ILE A 564 21.10 1.71 -30.01
N GLY A 565 20.50 1.60 -28.82
CA GLY A 565 21.18 1.15 -27.60
C GLY A 565 22.02 2.21 -26.88
N GLY A 566 22.16 3.41 -27.46
CA GLY A 566 23.09 4.42 -26.97
C GLY A 566 24.57 4.08 -27.22
N GLY A 567 25.43 5.09 -27.14
CA GLY A 567 26.89 4.92 -27.31
C GLY A 567 27.45 5.32 -28.68
N ALA A 568 28.60 4.75 -29.08
CA ALA A 568 29.36 5.16 -30.27
C ALA A 568 28.78 4.66 -31.61
N SER A 569 27.73 3.84 -31.57
CA SER A 569 27.03 3.38 -32.77
C SER A 569 26.20 4.51 -33.35
N THR A 570 26.28 4.72 -34.66
CA THR A 570 25.38 5.63 -35.41
C THR A 570 24.22 4.87 -36.06
N LEU A 571 24.09 3.57 -35.80
CA LEU A 571 23.07 2.71 -36.40
C LEU A 571 21.68 3.23 -36.06
N GLY A 572 20.88 3.55 -37.07
CA GLY A 572 19.53 4.10 -36.90
C GLY A 572 19.45 5.53 -36.36
N GLY A 573 20.58 6.20 -36.05
CA GLY A 573 20.57 7.59 -35.56
C GLY A 573 20.04 8.56 -36.61
N GLY A 574 19.19 9.50 -36.19
CA GLY A 574 18.71 10.56 -37.07
C GLY A 574 19.83 11.53 -37.45
N GLY A 575 19.98 11.83 -38.75
CA GLY A 575 20.95 12.81 -39.22
C GLY A 575 20.67 14.21 -38.69
N GLY A 576 21.74 14.95 -38.34
CA GLY A 576 21.65 16.35 -37.97
C GLY A 576 21.44 17.26 -39.20
N GLY A 577 20.71 18.35 -39.01
CA GLY A 577 20.46 19.34 -40.04
C GLY A 577 21.73 20.12 -40.39
N GLN A 578 22.01 20.27 -41.69
CA GLN A 578 23.13 21.10 -42.15
C GLN A 578 22.85 22.58 -41.96
N HIS A 579 23.85 23.39 -41.64
CA HIS A 579 23.74 24.84 -41.70
C HIS A 579 23.43 25.31 -43.12
N TRP A 580 22.76 26.45 -43.21
CA TRP A 580 22.58 27.13 -44.49
C TRP A 580 22.56 28.65 -44.26
N PRO A 581 23.27 29.43 -45.09
CA PRO A 581 24.03 29.06 -46.29
C PRO A 581 25.31 28.24 -45.99
N PRO A 582 25.90 27.51 -46.97
CA PRO A 582 27.11 26.70 -46.76
C PRO A 582 28.36 27.52 -46.40
N ILE A 583 28.31 28.83 -46.64
CA ILE A 583 29.35 29.76 -46.25
C ILE A 583 28.69 30.90 -45.50
N MET A 584 29.01 31.03 -44.21
CA MET A 584 28.50 32.10 -43.37
C MET A 584 29.16 33.44 -43.73
N PRO A 585 28.45 34.59 -43.58
CA PRO A 585 29.01 35.91 -43.87
C PRO A 585 30.24 36.21 -43.00
N THR A 586 31.42 36.44 -43.60
CA THR A 586 32.65 36.86 -42.87
C THR A 586 33.40 37.97 -43.62
N THR A 587 34.35 38.64 -42.95
CA THR A 587 35.05 39.84 -43.48
C THR A 587 36.22 39.57 -44.41
N ASN A 588 36.65 38.31 -44.55
CA ASN A 588 37.92 37.94 -45.19
C ASN A 588 37.77 37.21 -46.54
N LEU A 589 36.63 37.36 -47.20
CA LEU A 589 36.40 36.67 -48.47
C LEU A 589 36.78 37.56 -49.66
N PRO A 590 37.44 37.00 -50.69
CA PRO A 590 37.74 37.71 -51.93
C PRO A 590 36.44 38.16 -52.63
N PRO A 591 36.47 39.20 -53.50
CA PRO A 591 35.27 39.77 -54.12
C PRO A 591 34.48 38.71 -54.92
N PRO A 592 33.14 38.87 -55.01
CA PRO A 592 32.20 37.75 -55.10
C PRO A 592 32.12 37.13 -56.50
N ASP A 593 32.15 35.81 -56.57
CA ASP A 593 31.24 35.12 -57.48
C ASP A 593 29.86 35.09 -56.80
N ALA A 594 28.80 35.35 -57.56
CA ALA A 594 27.41 35.31 -57.13
C ALA A 594 27.01 33.94 -56.53
N SER A 595 27.84 32.91 -56.73
CA SER A 595 27.73 31.61 -56.06
C SER A 595 27.85 31.64 -54.52
N PHE A 596 28.34 32.72 -53.92
CA PHE A 596 28.72 32.81 -52.49
C PHE A 596 27.61 32.52 -51.47
N LEU A 597 26.36 32.87 -51.77
CA LEU A 597 25.17 32.57 -50.95
C LEU A 597 24.21 31.61 -51.66
N GLY A 598 24.69 30.91 -52.70
CA GLY A 598 23.84 30.11 -53.59
C GLY A 598 23.01 30.94 -54.59
N PHE A 599 23.14 32.27 -54.59
CA PHE A 599 22.41 33.16 -55.50
C PHE A 599 23.01 33.15 -56.91
N GLN A 600 22.78 32.09 -57.69
CA GLN A 600 23.09 32.13 -59.12
C GLN A 600 22.19 33.14 -59.84
N ASN A 601 22.71 34.36 -60.04
CA ASN A 601 22.45 35.23 -61.19
C ASN A 601 21.00 35.61 -61.57
N GLN A 602 20.02 35.55 -60.66
CA GLN A 602 18.62 35.84 -61.03
C GLN A 602 17.81 36.70 -60.03
N PHE A 603 18.34 37.81 -59.50
CA PHE A 603 17.46 38.81 -58.86
C PHE A 603 17.69 40.21 -59.40
N PHE A 604 16.62 40.74 -60.01
CA PHE A 604 16.48 42.13 -60.40
C PHE A 604 16.37 43.02 -59.16
N TYR A 605 16.90 44.23 -59.30
CA TYR A 605 16.80 45.36 -58.39
C TYR A 605 15.38 45.56 -57.85
N ASP A 606 15.07 44.98 -56.69
CA ASP A 606 13.97 45.48 -55.86
C ASP A 606 14.54 45.99 -54.53
N ILE A 607 14.19 47.23 -54.21
CA ILE A 607 14.82 48.08 -53.19
C ILE A 607 14.39 47.68 -51.76
N ILE A 608 13.47 46.71 -51.62
CA ILE A 608 12.77 46.41 -50.35
C ILE A 608 12.74 44.89 -50.00
N GLY A 609 13.42 44.02 -50.75
CA GLY A 609 13.38 42.57 -50.50
C GLY A 609 14.13 42.12 -49.24
N VAL A 610 13.44 41.44 -48.31
CA VAL A 610 14.01 40.66 -47.20
C VAL A 610 14.09 39.19 -47.66
N CYS A 611 15.18 38.49 -47.34
CA CYS A 611 15.28 37.04 -47.60
C CYS A 611 15.70 36.24 -46.36
N ASP A 612 15.27 34.97 -46.34
CA ASP A 612 15.60 34.02 -45.28
C ASP A 612 16.35 32.83 -45.89
N LEU A 613 17.51 32.51 -45.31
CA LEU A 613 18.35 31.37 -45.66
C LEU A 613 18.31 30.37 -44.52
N VAL A 614 17.50 29.35 -44.70
CA VAL A 614 17.10 28.51 -43.58
C VAL A 614 17.92 27.23 -43.50
N GLY A 615 18.41 26.90 -42.31
CA GLY A 615 19.16 25.67 -42.05
C GLY A 615 18.34 24.40 -42.32
N GLY A 616 19.03 23.27 -42.35
CA GLY A 616 18.44 21.94 -42.43
C GLY A 616 17.71 21.56 -41.14
N ILE A 617 16.70 20.71 -41.28
CA ILE A 617 15.95 20.14 -40.17
C ILE A 617 16.55 18.82 -39.72
N GLY A 618 16.38 18.50 -38.44
CA GLY A 618 16.77 17.20 -37.90
C GLY A 618 15.91 16.07 -38.47
N ALA A 619 16.52 14.95 -38.81
CA ALA A 619 15.82 13.73 -39.23
C ALA A 619 15.43 12.85 -38.03
N GLY A 620 14.39 12.04 -38.19
CA GLY A 620 13.97 11.10 -37.15
C GLY A 620 14.92 9.91 -37.00
N GLY A 621 15.05 9.40 -35.78
CA GLY A 621 15.76 8.16 -35.49
C GLY A 621 14.96 6.93 -35.95
N ALA A 622 15.61 5.77 -36.06
CA ALA A 622 15.01 4.49 -36.43
C ALA A 622 15.24 3.40 -35.38
N PHE A 623 14.31 2.44 -35.36
CA PHE A 623 14.47 1.15 -34.71
C PHE A 623 13.81 0.09 -35.57
N ALA A 624 12.65 -0.45 -35.22
CA ALA A 624 11.99 -1.49 -36.00
C ALA A 624 11.50 -1.00 -37.37
N THR A 625 11.15 0.28 -37.45
CA THR A 625 10.86 0.97 -38.71
C THR A 625 11.81 2.14 -38.93
N ASP A 626 11.98 2.55 -40.19
CA ASP A 626 12.73 3.74 -40.55
C ASP A 626 12.15 4.99 -39.87
N GLY A 627 13.03 5.95 -39.58
CA GLY A 627 12.61 7.31 -39.27
C GLY A 627 12.20 8.04 -40.56
N THR A 628 11.54 9.18 -40.41
CA THR A 628 11.16 10.02 -41.56
C THR A 628 12.09 11.22 -41.71
N SER A 629 12.17 11.74 -42.93
CA SER A 629 12.75 13.06 -43.15
C SER A 629 11.74 14.11 -42.69
N GLY A 630 12.24 15.23 -42.18
CA GLY A 630 11.37 16.36 -41.86
C GLY A 630 10.85 17.05 -43.11
N THR A 631 9.91 17.97 -42.91
CA THR A 631 9.35 18.81 -43.98
C THR A 631 9.80 20.25 -43.80
N ASN A 632 10.55 20.79 -44.77
CA ASN A 632 10.93 22.20 -44.79
C ASN A 632 9.84 23.04 -45.46
N HIS A 633 9.36 24.07 -44.78
CA HIS A 633 8.42 25.05 -45.34
C HIS A 633 9.06 26.45 -45.42
N ALA A 634 8.73 27.16 -46.49
CA ALA A 634 9.18 28.53 -46.73
C ALA A 634 8.42 29.53 -45.86
N PRO A 635 9.07 30.62 -45.41
CA PRO A 635 8.37 31.86 -45.08
C PRO A 635 7.44 32.28 -46.22
N SER A 636 6.13 32.42 -45.95
CA SER A 636 5.21 32.98 -46.95
C SER A 636 5.40 34.49 -47.09
N GLU A 637 5.29 34.99 -48.32
CA GLU A 637 5.35 36.40 -48.73
C GLU A 637 4.37 37.31 -47.97
N ILE A 638 4.70 37.77 -46.76
CA ILE A 638 3.81 38.68 -45.99
C ILE A 638 4.12 40.18 -46.24
N LEU A 639 5.15 40.51 -47.04
CA LEU A 639 5.39 41.87 -47.56
C LEU A 639 5.65 41.82 -49.08
N ASN A 640 4.57 41.81 -49.88
CA ASN A 640 4.50 41.92 -51.36
C ASN A 640 5.59 42.83 -51.98
N ILE A 641 6.17 42.59 -53.17
CA ILE A 641 5.57 42.48 -54.51
C ILE A 641 6.53 41.71 -55.45
N GLY A 642 6.05 40.68 -56.16
CA GLY A 642 6.59 40.30 -57.48
C GLY A 642 7.69 39.21 -57.54
N THR A 643 7.31 38.06 -58.12
CA THR A 643 8.15 37.01 -58.74
C THR A 643 9.02 36.12 -57.85
N LEU A 644 8.48 34.93 -57.56
CA LEU A 644 9.14 33.61 -57.48
C LEU A 644 10.67 33.62 -57.33
N VAL A 645 11.16 33.85 -56.11
CA VAL A 645 12.53 33.51 -55.72
C VAL A 645 12.59 32.00 -55.44
N PRO A 646 13.45 31.18 -56.08
CA PRO A 646 13.63 29.80 -55.65
C PRO A 646 14.30 29.82 -54.28
N PHE A 647 13.55 29.45 -53.25
CA PHE A 647 14.11 29.16 -51.95
C PHE A 647 15.07 27.97 -52.07
N LEU A 648 16.33 28.18 -51.71
CA LEU A 648 17.34 27.11 -51.65
C LEU A 648 17.41 26.62 -50.20
N TYR A 649 16.88 25.42 -49.97
CA TYR A 649 17.07 24.68 -48.73
C TYR A 649 18.23 23.70 -48.90
N PRO A 650 19.02 23.41 -47.86
CA PRO A 650 19.87 22.23 -47.88
C PRO A 650 18.98 20.98 -48.00
N PRO A 651 19.50 19.86 -48.54
CA PRO A 651 18.80 18.59 -48.52
C PRO A 651 18.34 18.25 -47.09
N PRO A 652 17.18 17.59 -46.92
CA PRO A 652 16.81 17.03 -45.62
C PRO A 652 17.93 16.14 -45.09
N ALA A 653 18.14 16.17 -43.77
CA ALA A 653 19.14 15.31 -43.14
C ALA A 653 18.83 13.82 -43.42
N THR A 654 19.89 13.00 -43.47
CA THR A 654 19.76 11.56 -43.71
C THR A 654 18.90 10.91 -42.62
N VAL A 655 17.90 10.13 -43.02
CA VAL A 655 17.01 9.41 -42.08
C VAL A 655 17.74 8.25 -41.42
N GLY A 656 17.37 7.94 -40.17
CA GLY A 656 17.72 6.65 -39.58
C GLY A 656 17.07 5.51 -40.39
N SER A 657 17.81 4.43 -40.65
CA SER A 657 17.30 3.28 -41.40
C SER A 657 17.30 1.98 -40.59
N ALA A 658 16.12 1.38 -40.44
CA ALA A 658 15.86 0.06 -39.88
C ALA A 658 16.37 -1.09 -40.75
N ALA A 659 16.49 -0.89 -42.08
CA ALA A 659 17.03 -1.90 -42.98
C ALA A 659 18.50 -2.26 -42.69
N SER A 660 19.21 -1.40 -41.95
CA SER A 660 20.57 -1.65 -41.48
C SER A 660 20.65 -2.52 -40.22
N ILE A 661 19.49 -2.83 -39.61
CA ILE A 661 19.38 -3.64 -38.40
C ILE A 661 19.22 -5.11 -38.79
N ASP A 662 20.05 -5.96 -38.19
CA ASP A 662 19.93 -7.41 -38.37
C ASP A 662 18.54 -7.87 -37.87
N PRO A 663 17.74 -8.59 -38.69
CA PRO A 663 16.45 -9.14 -38.28
C PRO A 663 16.51 -9.94 -36.97
N SER A 664 17.67 -10.47 -36.62
CA SER A 664 17.90 -11.16 -35.37
C SER A 664 17.81 -10.27 -34.12
N PHE A 665 17.82 -8.93 -34.23
CA PHE A 665 17.54 -7.98 -33.13
C PHE A 665 16.09 -8.03 -32.67
N LYS A 666 15.16 -8.45 -33.54
CA LYS A 666 13.74 -8.63 -33.20
C LYS A 666 13.51 -9.77 -32.20
N ASN A 667 14.53 -10.57 -31.86
CA ASN A 667 14.42 -11.52 -30.76
C ASN A 667 14.60 -10.87 -29.38
N LEU A 668 15.07 -9.62 -29.32
CA LEU A 668 15.36 -8.86 -28.10
C LEU A 668 16.15 -9.66 -27.04
N ASP A 669 16.94 -10.67 -27.44
CA ASP A 669 17.60 -11.57 -26.49
C ASP A 669 18.68 -10.79 -25.71
N PRO A 670 18.48 -10.54 -24.40
CA PRO A 670 19.42 -9.74 -23.62
C PRO A 670 20.77 -10.42 -23.47
N GLU A 671 20.83 -11.76 -23.53
CA GLU A 671 22.07 -12.51 -23.41
C GLU A 671 22.96 -12.38 -24.66
N LEU A 672 22.38 -11.97 -25.79
CA LEU A 672 23.11 -11.62 -27.01
C LEU A 672 23.37 -10.11 -27.13
N GLY A 673 23.03 -9.32 -26.11
CA GLY A 673 23.16 -7.86 -26.13
C GLY A 673 22.17 -7.17 -27.07
N LYS A 674 21.03 -7.80 -27.37
CA LYS A 674 20.03 -7.32 -28.34
C LYS A 674 18.84 -6.60 -27.72
N LEU A 675 18.72 -6.63 -26.39
CA LEU A 675 17.78 -5.78 -25.68
C LEU A 675 18.37 -4.36 -25.61
N VAL A 676 17.97 -3.50 -26.54
CA VAL A 676 18.50 -2.15 -26.73
C VAL A 676 17.36 -1.17 -27.04
N GLY A 677 17.49 0.07 -26.56
CA GLY A 677 16.50 1.13 -26.81
C GLY A 677 16.62 1.74 -28.21
N GLY A 678 15.65 2.57 -28.57
CA GLY A 678 15.57 3.25 -29.86
C GLY A 678 16.69 4.28 -30.06
N ALA A 679 16.93 4.66 -31.31
CA ALA A 679 17.88 5.71 -31.66
C ALA A 679 17.32 7.12 -31.42
N GLY A 680 18.21 8.08 -31.14
CA GLY A 680 17.87 9.50 -31.01
C GLY A 680 17.64 10.18 -32.36
N GLY A 681 16.81 11.22 -32.37
CA GLY A 681 16.61 12.11 -33.52
C GLY A 681 17.75 13.12 -33.68
N GLY A 682 17.97 13.63 -34.89
CA GLY A 682 19.02 14.62 -35.16
C GLY A 682 18.64 16.04 -34.72
N GLY A 683 19.64 16.86 -34.37
CA GLY A 683 19.42 18.28 -34.08
C GLY A 683 19.22 19.12 -35.35
N GLY A 684 18.57 20.28 -35.23
CA GLY A 684 18.42 21.22 -36.34
C GLY A 684 19.72 21.93 -36.70
N GLY A 685 19.82 22.46 -37.93
CA GLY A 685 20.96 23.22 -38.44
C GLY A 685 20.82 24.74 -38.26
N CYS A 686 21.95 25.46 -38.24
CA CYS A 686 21.96 26.92 -38.14
C CYS A 686 21.40 27.57 -39.42
N GLY A 687 20.69 28.68 -39.26
CA GLY A 687 20.14 29.45 -40.36
C GLY A 687 20.35 30.96 -40.18
N LEU A 688 20.14 31.69 -41.27
CA LEU A 688 20.09 33.15 -41.30
C LEU A 688 18.68 33.61 -41.70
N THR A 689 18.11 34.56 -40.99
CA THR A 689 16.81 35.15 -41.32
C THR A 689 16.92 36.66 -41.39
N PHE A 690 15.92 37.28 -42.01
CA PHE A 690 15.78 38.73 -42.10
C PHE A 690 16.99 39.41 -42.75
N ILE A 691 17.52 38.83 -43.83
CA ILE A 691 18.67 39.36 -44.54
C ILE A 691 18.22 40.55 -45.40
N LYS A 692 18.77 41.73 -45.12
CA LYS A 692 18.42 43.00 -45.79
C LYS A 692 19.63 43.59 -46.50
N PRO A 693 19.56 43.93 -47.81
CA PRO A 693 20.66 44.59 -48.52
C PRO A 693 20.64 46.13 -48.39
N ILE A 694 21.79 46.80 -48.60
CA ILE A 694 21.98 48.26 -48.51
C ILE A 694 21.44 48.97 -49.78
N PHE A 695 21.44 48.35 -50.97
CA PHE A 695 20.90 48.94 -52.22
C PHE A 695 20.46 47.89 -53.26
N GLY A 696 19.43 47.10 -52.97
CA GLY A 696 18.78 46.20 -53.94
C GLY A 696 19.66 45.09 -54.53
N SER A 697 20.79 44.76 -53.89
CA SER A 697 21.76 43.77 -54.37
C SER A 697 22.31 42.91 -53.23
N PHE A 698 22.13 41.60 -53.30
CA PHE A 698 22.57 40.60 -52.31
C PHE A 698 24.05 40.19 -52.44
N TYR A 699 24.94 41.15 -52.71
CA TYR A 699 26.37 40.89 -52.60
C TYR A 699 26.77 40.91 -51.12
N ALA A 700 27.66 40.01 -50.69
CA ALA A 700 28.15 39.95 -49.31
C ALA A 700 28.57 41.34 -48.79
N ASN A 701 29.20 42.15 -49.64
CA ASN A 701 29.72 43.48 -49.27
C ASN A 701 28.62 44.56 -49.05
N ASN A 702 27.34 44.23 -49.27
CA ASN A 702 26.21 45.15 -49.26
C ASN A 702 25.06 44.68 -48.35
N LEU A 703 25.31 43.86 -47.32
CA LEU A 703 24.29 43.49 -46.33
C LEU A 703 24.14 44.59 -45.26
N LEU A 704 22.92 45.03 -45.00
CA LEU A 704 22.54 46.02 -43.99
C LEU A 704 22.31 45.36 -42.63
N GLU A 705 21.62 44.22 -42.63
CA GLU A 705 21.19 43.50 -41.42
C GLU A 705 20.93 42.03 -41.74
N TYR A 706 21.25 41.15 -40.80
CA TYR A 706 20.85 39.74 -40.79
C TYR A 706 20.82 39.23 -39.35
N TYR A 707 20.07 38.16 -39.10
CA TYR A 707 20.07 37.48 -37.81
C TYR A 707 20.45 36.01 -38.00
N SER A 708 21.48 35.55 -37.30
CA SER A 708 21.79 34.12 -37.21
C SER A 708 21.00 33.46 -36.10
N HIS A 709 20.64 32.19 -36.27
CA HIS A 709 19.82 31.45 -35.32
C HIS A 709 20.46 30.13 -34.94
N SER A 710 20.56 29.86 -33.63
CA SER A 710 20.79 28.51 -33.12
C SER A 710 19.54 27.66 -33.36
N ALA A 711 19.71 26.34 -33.33
CA ALA A 711 18.64 25.39 -33.63
C ALA A 711 18.27 24.52 -32.43
N ALA A 712 17.11 23.88 -32.54
CA ALA A 712 16.54 23.00 -31.52
C ALA A 712 17.23 21.63 -31.49
N GLY A 713 17.15 20.96 -30.33
CA GLY A 713 17.69 19.61 -30.12
C GLY A 713 16.80 18.53 -30.76
N GLY A 714 17.35 17.36 -31.04
CA GLY A 714 16.58 16.17 -31.42
C GLY A 714 16.04 15.41 -30.20
N GLY A 715 14.95 14.65 -30.36
CA GLY A 715 14.35 13.82 -29.31
C GLY A 715 15.19 12.61 -28.93
N GLY A 716 15.17 12.22 -27.66
CA GLY A 716 15.82 11.00 -27.18
C GLY A 716 15.07 9.75 -27.64
N GLY A 717 15.80 8.68 -27.96
CA GLY A 717 15.18 7.38 -28.28
C GLY A 717 14.52 6.74 -27.06
N GLY A 718 13.42 6.03 -27.28
CA GLY A 718 12.72 5.27 -26.24
C GLY A 718 13.60 4.18 -25.63
N GLY A 719 13.42 3.91 -24.34
CA GLY A 719 14.20 2.92 -23.60
C GLY A 719 13.82 1.49 -23.92
N ALA A 720 14.65 0.54 -23.47
CA ALA A 720 14.37 -0.87 -23.53
C ALA A 720 14.11 -1.47 -22.15
N VAL A 721 13.12 -2.35 -22.08
CA VAL A 721 12.75 -3.07 -20.87
C VAL A 721 12.46 -4.54 -21.18
N GLN A 722 13.06 -5.41 -20.36
CA GLN A 722 12.64 -6.80 -20.21
C GLN A 722 11.84 -6.93 -18.92
N LEU A 723 10.64 -7.49 -19.04
CA LEU A 723 9.81 -7.94 -17.93
C LEU A 723 9.75 -9.46 -17.98
N GLN A 724 10.36 -10.13 -17.01
CA GLN A 724 10.34 -11.59 -16.94
C GLN A 724 9.77 -12.07 -15.61
N ALA A 725 8.64 -12.78 -15.66
CA ALA A 725 8.03 -13.38 -14.49
C ALA A 725 8.15 -14.91 -14.53
N GLY A 726 8.37 -15.55 -13.39
CA GLY A 726 8.39 -17.02 -13.33
C GLY A 726 7.02 -17.63 -13.60
N ARG A 727 5.95 -16.94 -13.18
CA ARG A 727 4.57 -17.41 -13.33
C ARG A 727 3.78 -16.61 -14.35
N ARG A 728 3.48 -15.35 -14.04
CA ARG A 728 2.51 -14.53 -14.80
C ARG A 728 2.91 -13.07 -14.90
N ILE A 729 2.66 -12.46 -16.06
CA ILE A 729 2.65 -11.01 -16.26
C ILE A 729 1.21 -10.59 -16.60
N GLN A 730 0.65 -9.68 -15.82
CA GLN A 730 -0.65 -9.06 -16.09
C GLN A 730 -0.48 -7.55 -16.30
N VAL A 731 -0.95 -7.04 -17.45
CA VAL A 731 -0.88 -5.62 -17.83
C VAL A 731 -2.31 -5.09 -18.03
N ASP A 732 -2.83 -4.46 -16.97
CA ASP A 732 -4.10 -3.71 -16.99
C ASP A 732 -3.88 -2.20 -17.21
N GLY A 733 -2.68 -1.71 -16.90
CA GLY A 733 -2.24 -0.32 -17.00
C GLY A 733 -1.55 0.01 -18.33
N PHE A 734 -0.36 0.60 -18.30
CA PHE A 734 0.41 0.97 -19.49
C PHE A 734 1.91 0.64 -19.34
N ILE A 735 2.53 0.29 -20.46
CA ILE A 735 3.99 0.26 -20.63
C ILE A 735 4.33 1.23 -21.75
N ASP A 736 5.10 2.27 -21.44
CA ASP A 736 5.48 3.32 -22.40
C ASP A 736 6.98 3.30 -22.66
N ALA A 737 7.33 2.91 -23.88
CA ALA A 737 8.69 2.92 -24.41
C ALA A 737 8.79 3.85 -25.64
N SER A 738 7.97 4.91 -25.68
CA SER A 738 7.98 5.85 -26.79
C SER A 738 9.25 6.71 -26.85
N GLY A 739 9.57 7.16 -28.06
CA GLY A 739 10.65 8.13 -28.29
C GLY A 739 10.21 9.55 -27.95
N GLY A 740 11.15 10.37 -27.49
CA GLY A 740 10.96 11.78 -27.23
C GLY A 740 10.71 12.58 -28.50
N SER A 741 9.92 13.64 -28.40
CA SER A 741 9.69 14.53 -29.55
C SER A 741 10.91 15.42 -29.79
N GLY A 742 11.12 15.83 -31.04
CA GLY A 742 12.13 16.84 -31.37
C GLY A 742 11.79 18.20 -30.75
N GLY A 743 12.81 19.03 -30.55
CA GLY A 743 12.66 20.36 -29.99
C GLY A 743 11.93 21.32 -30.93
N ASP A 744 11.11 22.18 -30.34
CA ASP A 744 10.26 23.14 -31.04
C ASP A 744 10.94 24.52 -31.11
N TYR A 745 10.42 25.45 -31.91
CA TYR A 745 10.75 26.86 -31.76
C TYR A 745 9.76 27.57 -30.82
N VAL A 746 10.22 28.61 -30.09
CA VAL A 746 9.32 29.48 -29.31
C VAL A 746 8.91 30.70 -30.12
N PRO A 747 7.61 30.90 -30.45
CA PRO A 747 7.14 32.17 -30.99
C PRO A 747 7.02 33.22 -29.87
N LEU A 748 7.75 34.34 -29.99
CA LEU A 748 7.57 35.48 -29.09
C LEU A 748 6.25 36.19 -29.43
N ALA A 749 5.32 36.24 -28.48
CA ALA A 749 4.05 36.93 -28.65
C ALA A 749 4.26 38.45 -28.72
N LEU A 750 4.26 39.02 -29.93
CA LEU A 750 4.17 40.45 -30.15
C LEU A 750 2.76 40.86 -30.61
N PRO A 751 2.24 42.03 -30.18
CA PRO A 751 0.88 42.48 -30.50
C PRO A 751 0.58 42.74 -31.99
N THR A 752 1.57 42.66 -32.90
CA THR A 752 1.41 43.13 -34.29
C THR A 752 2.06 42.26 -35.38
N GLY A 753 2.30 40.96 -35.14
CA GLY A 753 2.74 40.03 -36.19
C GLY A 753 4.22 39.68 -36.16
N PHE A 754 4.57 38.72 -37.03
CA PHE A 754 5.84 38.00 -37.23
C PHE A 754 7.07 38.59 -36.54
N ASP A 755 7.68 37.81 -35.64
CA ASP A 755 8.98 38.15 -35.07
C ASP A 755 10.10 37.40 -35.84
N PRO A 756 10.85 38.08 -36.74
CA PRO A 756 12.00 37.48 -37.43
C PRO A 756 13.08 36.98 -36.47
N ARG A 757 12.96 37.31 -35.19
CA ARG A 757 13.90 36.90 -34.15
C ARG A 757 13.60 35.49 -33.63
N ALA A 758 12.52 34.81 -34.02
CA ALA A 758 12.14 33.48 -33.52
C ALA A 758 12.21 32.36 -34.58
N ALA A 759 13.34 32.19 -35.28
CA ALA A 759 13.44 31.31 -36.47
C ALA A 759 14.27 30.01 -36.27
N ALA A 760 14.17 29.37 -35.10
CA ALA A 760 14.92 28.14 -34.81
C ALA A 760 14.51 26.99 -35.74
N ARG A 761 15.47 26.17 -36.18
CA ARG A 761 15.15 24.94 -36.93
C ARG A 761 14.80 23.81 -35.96
N PRO A 762 13.73 23.05 -36.23
CA PRO A 762 13.29 21.97 -35.36
C PRO A 762 14.21 20.76 -35.43
N GLY A 763 14.29 20.03 -34.32
CA GLY A 763 14.95 18.73 -34.27
C GLY A 763 14.03 17.59 -34.71
N GLY A 764 14.63 16.44 -35.05
CA GLY A 764 13.90 15.20 -35.33
C GLY A 764 13.49 14.46 -34.06
N GLY A 765 12.42 13.67 -34.12
CA GLY A 765 11.96 12.81 -33.03
C GLY A 765 12.82 11.56 -32.86
N GLY A 766 12.91 11.08 -31.62
CA GLY A 766 13.57 9.80 -31.30
C GLY A 766 12.71 8.60 -31.69
N ALA A 767 13.33 7.46 -32.01
CA ALA A 767 12.60 6.23 -32.28
C ALA A 767 12.02 5.62 -30.99
N GLY A 768 10.98 4.80 -31.11
CA GLY A 768 10.50 3.98 -30.00
C GLY A 768 11.50 2.88 -29.60
N GLY A 769 11.34 2.36 -28.38
CA GLY A 769 12.25 1.40 -27.78
C GLY A 769 11.86 -0.08 -27.87
N GLY A 770 12.49 -0.92 -27.05
CA GLY A 770 12.32 -2.38 -27.06
C GLY A 770 11.59 -2.91 -25.82
N VAL A 771 10.51 -3.68 -25.99
CA VAL A 771 9.79 -4.30 -24.87
C VAL A 771 9.79 -5.81 -25.03
N LEU A 772 10.41 -6.52 -24.08
CA LEU A 772 10.40 -7.98 -24.01
C LEU A 772 9.59 -8.43 -22.79
N MET A 773 8.53 -9.19 -22.99
CA MET A 773 7.74 -9.81 -21.91
C MET A 773 7.87 -11.34 -21.96
N GLN A 774 8.23 -11.96 -20.85
CA GLN A 774 8.46 -13.41 -20.76
C GLN A 774 7.85 -13.99 -19.48
N ALA A 775 6.88 -14.88 -19.60
CA ALA A 775 6.30 -15.59 -18.46
C ALA A 775 5.63 -16.90 -18.87
N GLY A 776 5.18 -17.71 -17.91
CA GLY A 776 4.32 -18.86 -18.23
C GLY A 776 3.03 -18.39 -18.91
N ASP A 777 2.43 -17.33 -18.35
CA ASP A 777 1.24 -16.64 -18.88
C ASP A 777 1.50 -15.12 -18.97
N VAL A 778 1.12 -14.51 -20.10
CA VAL A 778 1.16 -13.06 -20.30
C VAL A 778 -0.22 -12.58 -20.74
N ALA A 779 -0.87 -11.82 -19.87
CA ALA A 779 -2.20 -11.26 -20.10
C ALA A 779 -2.14 -9.74 -20.20
N ILE A 780 -2.45 -9.19 -21.37
CA ILE A 780 -2.56 -7.75 -21.60
C ILE A 780 -4.04 -7.43 -21.81
N ALA A 781 -4.56 -6.44 -21.09
CA ALA A 781 -5.96 -6.04 -21.18
C ALA A 781 -6.37 -5.65 -22.61
N ASP A 782 -7.63 -5.92 -22.98
CA ASP A 782 -8.19 -5.66 -24.32
C ASP A 782 -8.50 -4.18 -24.53
N THR A 783 -7.50 -3.32 -24.38
CA THR A 783 -7.58 -1.89 -24.69
C THR A 783 -6.45 -1.54 -25.65
N PRO A 784 -6.70 -0.71 -26.69
CA PRO A 784 -5.64 -0.29 -27.59
C PRO A 784 -4.52 0.48 -26.89
N GLY A 785 -3.27 0.21 -27.31
CA GLY A 785 -2.10 0.97 -26.86
C GLY A 785 -1.67 0.74 -25.41
N ARG A 786 -1.99 -0.41 -24.81
CA ARG A 786 -1.50 -0.80 -23.47
C ARG A 786 0.01 -0.87 -23.42
N VAL A 787 0.64 -1.28 -24.52
CA VAL A 787 2.08 -1.19 -24.71
C VAL A 787 2.33 -0.23 -25.86
N THR A 788 3.06 0.85 -25.64
CA THR A 788 3.42 1.77 -26.72
C THR A 788 4.93 1.76 -26.96
N VAL A 789 5.29 1.59 -28.23
CA VAL A 789 6.65 1.70 -28.76
C VAL A 789 6.68 2.73 -29.90
N ALA A 790 5.81 3.75 -29.84
CA ALA A 790 5.75 4.77 -30.88
C ALA A 790 7.03 5.62 -30.93
N GLY A 791 7.46 6.01 -32.14
CA GLY A 791 8.46 7.05 -32.28
C GLY A 791 7.90 8.43 -31.90
N GLY A 792 8.79 9.29 -31.44
CA GLY A 792 8.46 10.68 -31.11
C GLY A 792 8.14 11.52 -32.34
N GLY A 793 7.34 12.57 -32.14
CA GLY A 793 7.09 13.56 -33.17
C GLY A 793 8.37 14.32 -33.54
N GLY A 794 8.46 14.79 -34.79
CA GLY A 794 9.44 15.82 -35.10
C GLY A 794 9.02 17.16 -34.47
N GLY A 795 10.00 17.98 -34.10
CA GLY A 795 9.72 19.31 -33.57
C GLY A 795 9.02 20.20 -34.60
N LEU A 796 8.31 21.20 -34.12
CA LEU A 796 7.69 22.24 -34.93
C LEU A 796 8.67 23.41 -35.04
N GLY A 797 8.89 23.84 -36.27
CA GLY A 797 9.62 25.05 -36.62
C GLY A 797 8.70 26.11 -37.19
N ASP A 798 9.28 27.27 -37.46
CA ASP A 798 8.54 28.37 -38.07
C ASP A 798 7.97 28.00 -39.45
N PHE A 799 6.89 28.68 -39.85
CA PHE A 799 6.19 28.50 -41.12
C PHE A 799 5.65 27.09 -41.41
N GLY A 800 5.42 26.28 -40.37
CA GLY A 800 4.96 24.90 -40.52
C GLY A 800 6.07 23.93 -40.89
N THR A 801 7.34 24.33 -40.78
CA THR A 801 8.49 23.42 -40.87
C THR A 801 8.37 22.37 -39.78
N THR A 802 8.61 21.10 -40.10
CA THR A 802 8.53 20.00 -39.15
C THR A 802 9.80 19.16 -39.19
N GLY A 803 10.33 18.79 -38.04
CA GLY A 803 11.38 17.78 -37.94
C GLY A 803 10.89 16.41 -38.42
N GLY A 804 11.83 15.51 -38.71
CA GLY A 804 11.49 14.12 -39.03
C GLY A 804 10.90 13.40 -37.82
N ARG A 805 9.85 12.59 -38.01
CA ARG A 805 9.30 11.70 -36.96
C ARG A 805 10.20 10.47 -36.76
N GLY A 806 10.33 10.02 -35.53
CA GLY A 806 11.03 8.78 -35.20
C GLY A 806 10.27 7.54 -35.66
N GLY A 807 11.01 6.47 -35.97
CA GLY A 807 10.46 5.16 -36.28
C GLY A 807 9.90 4.45 -35.04
N ALA A 808 9.05 3.44 -35.26
CA ALA A 808 8.50 2.63 -34.18
C ALA A 808 9.56 1.67 -33.61
N GLY A 809 9.39 1.37 -32.32
CA GLY A 809 10.13 0.39 -31.56
C GLY A 809 9.65 -1.05 -31.82
N PHE A 810 10.04 -2.00 -30.97
CA PHE A 810 9.69 -3.42 -31.13
C PHE A 810 9.20 -4.05 -29.82
N VAL A 811 8.16 -4.87 -29.91
CA VAL A 811 7.60 -5.66 -28.81
C VAL A 811 7.79 -7.14 -29.09
N ARG A 812 8.23 -7.90 -28.08
CA ARG A 812 8.28 -9.35 -28.12
C ARG A 812 7.60 -9.94 -26.89
N VAL A 813 6.72 -10.91 -27.11
CA VAL A 813 6.02 -11.63 -26.03
C VAL A 813 6.32 -13.11 -26.11
N GLU A 814 6.83 -13.69 -25.04
CA GLU A 814 7.09 -15.12 -24.93
C GLU A 814 6.30 -15.74 -23.80
N THR A 815 5.61 -16.83 -24.12
CA THR A 815 4.70 -17.55 -23.21
C THR A 815 4.91 -19.06 -23.29
N ALA A 816 4.31 -19.83 -22.38
CA ALA A 816 4.37 -21.29 -22.43
C ALA A 816 3.69 -21.88 -23.69
N THR A 817 2.73 -21.16 -24.27
CA THR A 817 2.07 -21.48 -25.54
C THR A 817 2.13 -20.29 -26.47
N LEU A 818 2.19 -20.49 -27.79
CA LEU A 818 2.25 -19.38 -28.74
C LEU A 818 0.95 -18.58 -28.72
N LEU A 819 1.07 -17.26 -28.56
CA LEU A 819 -0.05 -16.32 -28.66
C LEU A 819 -0.35 -15.97 -30.12
N ASP A 820 -1.63 -15.70 -30.39
CA ASP A 820 -2.08 -15.18 -31.68
C ASP A 820 -1.60 -13.72 -31.86
N LEU A 821 -0.85 -13.50 -32.93
CA LEU A 821 -0.22 -12.21 -33.22
C LEU A 821 -1.27 -11.13 -33.53
N GLU A 822 -2.36 -11.49 -34.22
CA GLU A 822 -3.40 -10.54 -34.63
C GLU A 822 -4.16 -9.98 -33.43
N GLN A 823 -4.55 -10.84 -32.49
CA GLN A 823 -5.21 -10.44 -31.24
C GLN A 823 -4.30 -9.58 -30.35
N LEU A 824 -3.01 -9.87 -30.35
CA LEU A 824 -2.02 -9.13 -29.57
C LEU A 824 -1.71 -7.76 -30.17
N ALA A 825 -1.67 -7.65 -31.50
CA ALA A 825 -1.35 -6.42 -32.22
C ALA A 825 -2.29 -5.26 -31.85
N ALA A 826 -3.59 -5.52 -31.68
CA ALA A 826 -4.57 -4.50 -31.30
C ALA A 826 -4.29 -3.84 -29.93
N LYS A 827 -3.43 -4.43 -29.10
CA LYS A 827 -3.06 -3.94 -27.75
C LYS A 827 -1.75 -3.14 -27.75
N VAL A 828 -1.01 -3.13 -28.86
CA VAL A 828 0.30 -2.51 -28.98
C VAL A 828 0.21 -1.28 -29.89
N ALA A 829 0.75 -0.13 -29.47
CA ALA A 829 0.81 1.08 -30.28
C ALA A 829 2.21 1.29 -30.90
N PRO A 830 2.32 1.78 -32.15
CA PRO A 830 1.22 2.21 -33.02
C PRO A 830 0.43 1.03 -33.60
N TYR A 831 -0.91 1.12 -33.59
CA TYR A 831 -1.81 0.16 -34.25
C TYR A 831 -2.71 0.89 -35.25
N GLU A 832 -2.65 0.50 -36.51
CA GLU A 832 -3.48 1.04 -37.58
C GLU A 832 -3.89 -0.11 -38.53
N PRO A 833 -5.07 -0.72 -38.34
CA PRO A 833 -5.49 -1.90 -39.11
C PRO A 833 -5.66 -1.62 -40.61
N SER A 834 -5.75 -0.35 -41.01
CA SER A 834 -5.80 0.07 -42.42
C SER A 834 -4.41 0.17 -43.08
N GLN A 835 -3.32 0.12 -42.29
CA GLN A 835 -1.94 0.20 -42.76
C GLN A 835 -1.24 -1.14 -42.47
N PRO A 836 -0.85 -1.94 -43.49
CA PRO A 836 -0.23 -3.24 -43.27
C PRO A 836 1.00 -3.18 -42.35
N THR A 837 1.77 -2.08 -42.41
CA THR A 837 2.97 -1.84 -41.60
C THR A 837 2.69 -1.74 -40.10
N TYR A 838 1.49 -1.31 -39.71
CA TYR A 838 1.11 -1.02 -38.33
C TYR A 838 -0.19 -1.71 -37.90
N GLY A 839 -0.76 -2.63 -38.68
CA GLY A 839 -1.94 -3.37 -38.28
C GLY A 839 -2.27 -4.57 -39.16
N GLY A 840 -2.99 -5.54 -38.57
CA GLY A 840 -3.37 -6.80 -39.22
C GLY A 840 -2.28 -7.88 -39.17
N ALA A 841 -2.32 -8.82 -40.10
CA ALA A 841 -1.43 -9.99 -40.18
C ALA A 841 0.06 -9.64 -40.39
N ASP A 842 0.37 -8.42 -40.85
CA ASP A 842 1.72 -7.91 -41.14
C ASP A 842 2.29 -7.03 -40.00
N SER A 843 1.76 -7.14 -38.78
CA SER A 843 2.28 -6.46 -37.58
C SER A 843 3.66 -6.98 -37.12
N ASP A 844 4.28 -7.90 -37.87
CA ASP A 844 5.57 -8.53 -37.61
C ASP A 844 6.77 -7.55 -37.69
N LEU A 845 6.52 -6.35 -38.19
CA LEU A 845 7.48 -5.26 -38.18
C LEU A 845 7.75 -4.72 -36.78
N ILE A 846 6.72 -4.62 -35.93
CA ILE A 846 6.81 -4.02 -34.59
C ILE A 846 6.49 -5.01 -33.45
N LEU A 847 5.98 -6.20 -33.76
CA LEU A 847 5.57 -7.20 -32.77
C LEU A 847 6.00 -8.61 -33.18
N SER A 848 6.45 -9.42 -32.23
CA SER A 848 6.56 -10.87 -32.43
C SER A 848 6.15 -11.67 -31.19
N THR A 849 5.76 -12.93 -31.39
CA THR A 849 5.51 -13.89 -30.31
C THR A 849 6.52 -15.03 -30.34
N GLY A 850 6.77 -15.65 -29.19
CA GLY A 850 7.70 -16.77 -29.05
C GLY A 850 7.32 -17.71 -27.92
N LEU A 851 8.01 -18.84 -27.84
CA LEU A 851 7.91 -19.75 -26.69
C LEU A 851 8.91 -19.32 -25.62
N PHE A 852 8.43 -19.18 -24.39
CA PHE A 852 9.28 -18.93 -23.25
C PHE A 852 10.02 -20.21 -22.88
N GLY A 853 11.34 -20.19 -23.10
CA GLY A 853 12.21 -21.34 -22.91
C GLY A 853 13.11 -21.22 -21.69
N THR A 854 13.43 -22.36 -21.09
CA THR A 854 14.44 -22.49 -20.04
C THR A 854 15.81 -22.02 -20.53
N LYS A 855 16.48 -21.19 -19.74
CA LYS A 855 17.85 -20.70 -19.98
C LYS A 855 18.78 -21.17 -18.84
N PHE A 856 20.08 -21.23 -19.12
CA PHE A 856 21.12 -21.73 -18.21
C PHE A 856 22.21 -20.68 -17.90
N ILE A 857 21.96 -19.43 -18.25
CA ILE A 857 22.88 -18.31 -18.05
C ILE A 857 22.14 -17.13 -17.44
N GLY A 858 22.85 -16.33 -16.65
CA GLY A 858 22.33 -15.10 -16.06
C GLY A 858 21.12 -15.30 -15.13
N PRO A 859 20.44 -14.21 -14.74
CA PRO A 859 19.28 -14.25 -13.85
C PRO A 859 18.09 -15.06 -14.37
N THR A 860 17.93 -15.17 -15.70
CA THR A 860 16.88 -15.99 -16.30
C THR A 860 17.02 -17.49 -16.01
N ALA A 861 18.19 -17.94 -15.56
CA ALA A 861 18.41 -19.32 -15.14
C ALA A 861 17.82 -19.63 -13.76
N TYR A 862 17.53 -18.60 -12.95
CA TYR A 862 16.91 -18.77 -11.64
C TYR A 862 15.39 -18.92 -11.74
N SER A 863 14.86 -19.74 -10.84
CA SER A 863 13.42 -19.86 -10.55
C SER A 863 13.26 -20.31 -9.11
N GLY A 864 12.10 -20.11 -8.50
CA GLY A 864 11.89 -20.56 -7.12
C GLY A 864 10.45 -20.43 -6.67
N ALA A 865 10.20 -20.89 -5.46
CA ALA A 865 8.92 -20.75 -4.78
C ALA A 865 9.10 -20.27 -3.35
N GLN A 866 8.03 -19.69 -2.83
CA GLN A 866 7.90 -19.30 -1.44
C GLN A 866 6.64 -19.96 -0.89
N SER A 867 6.69 -20.42 0.35
CA SER A 867 5.48 -20.84 1.04
C SER A 867 4.68 -19.66 1.58
N CYS A 868 3.39 -19.91 1.80
CA CYS A 868 2.59 -19.12 2.72
C CYS A 868 3.21 -19.14 4.12
N TRP A 869 2.71 -18.29 5.01
CA TRP A 869 3.06 -18.45 6.41
C TRP A 869 2.53 -19.79 6.95
N LEU A 870 3.33 -20.43 7.79
CA LEU A 870 3.08 -21.74 8.37
C LEU A 870 3.06 -21.57 9.88
N ARG A 871 2.01 -22.13 10.49
CA ARG A 871 1.78 -22.06 11.93
C ARG A 871 1.18 -23.41 12.36
N PRO A 872 1.85 -24.18 13.24
CA PRO A 872 1.25 -25.33 13.90
C PRO A 872 -0.10 -25.01 14.55
N ASP A 873 -0.94 -26.03 14.68
CA ASP A 873 -2.17 -25.91 15.47
C ASP A 873 -1.84 -25.81 16.96
N GLY A 874 -2.58 -24.97 17.70
CA GLY A 874 -2.49 -24.88 19.15
C GLY A 874 -2.44 -23.45 19.71
N ASN A 875 -2.72 -23.34 21.00
CA ASN A 875 -2.69 -22.10 21.78
C ASN A 875 -1.32 -21.88 22.44
N TYR A 876 -0.31 -21.71 21.61
CA TYR A 876 1.05 -21.41 22.04
C TYR A 876 1.42 -19.95 21.72
N PHE A 877 2.47 -19.45 22.37
CA PHE A 877 2.90 -18.08 22.26
C PHE A 877 4.06 -17.90 21.28
N LEU A 878 5.03 -18.81 21.29
CA LEU A 878 6.21 -18.79 20.43
C LEU A 878 6.49 -20.17 19.82
N LEU A 879 7.29 -20.19 18.75
CA LEU A 879 7.88 -21.41 18.21
C LEU A 879 9.37 -21.43 18.56
N GLU A 880 9.81 -22.55 19.12
CA GLU A 880 11.22 -22.82 19.35
C GLU A 880 11.69 -23.85 18.31
N PHE A 881 12.59 -23.44 17.42
CA PHE A 881 13.07 -24.29 16.33
C PHE A 881 14.24 -25.15 16.81
N ALA A 882 14.25 -26.45 16.47
CA ALA A 882 15.31 -27.34 16.90
C ALA A 882 16.65 -27.02 16.19
N GLU A 883 17.74 -27.11 16.93
CA GLU A 883 19.10 -27.19 16.38
C GLU A 883 19.37 -28.59 15.81
N ASP A 884 20.44 -28.73 15.03
CA ASP A 884 20.94 -30.06 14.68
C ASP A 884 21.56 -30.74 15.94
N ASP A 885 21.14 -31.96 16.25
CA ASP A 885 21.61 -32.77 17.39
C ASP A 885 22.16 -34.14 16.93
N PHE A 886 23.47 -34.17 16.67
CA PHE A 886 24.19 -35.38 16.27
C PHE A 886 24.54 -36.32 17.45
N GLY A 887 24.14 -35.97 18.68
CA GLY A 887 24.46 -36.73 19.90
C GLY A 887 23.27 -37.48 20.50
N GLY A 888 22.06 -37.25 19.98
CA GLY A 888 20.82 -37.80 20.50
C GLY A 888 20.64 -39.31 20.24
N PRO A 889 19.82 -40.01 21.03
CA PRO A 889 19.50 -41.43 20.83
C PRO A 889 18.47 -41.69 19.70
N GLY A 890 18.24 -40.72 18.81
CA GLY A 890 17.19 -40.73 17.78
C GLY A 890 17.54 -41.45 16.48
N THR A 891 16.62 -41.42 15.52
CA THR A 891 16.87 -41.82 14.13
C THR A 891 17.56 -40.69 13.36
N ALA A 892 18.14 -40.96 12.18
CA ALA A 892 18.82 -39.93 11.37
C ALA A 892 17.92 -38.71 11.07
N ASP A 893 16.60 -38.89 10.96
CA ASP A 893 15.61 -37.82 10.78
C ASP A 893 15.49 -36.90 12.03
N ASP A 894 15.87 -37.40 13.22
CA ASP A 894 15.84 -36.65 14.49
C ASP A 894 17.18 -35.92 14.76
N GLU A 895 18.18 -36.08 13.89
CA GLU A 895 19.49 -35.43 14.04
C GLU A 895 19.49 -34.00 13.49
N TYR A 896 18.59 -33.67 12.56
CA TYR A 896 18.60 -32.37 11.89
C TYR A 896 17.42 -31.51 12.30
N GLY A 897 17.64 -30.23 12.60
CA GLY A 897 16.58 -29.26 12.90
C GLY A 897 15.67 -28.96 11.71
N TRP A 898 16.19 -29.16 10.49
CA TRP A 898 15.42 -29.20 9.26
C TRP A 898 16.11 -30.07 8.20
N SER A 899 15.33 -30.63 7.28
CA SER A 899 15.84 -31.44 6.16
C SER A 899 14.97 -31.30 4.91
N ILE A 900 15.53 -31.67 3.76
CA ILE A 900 14.82 -31.72 2.48
C ILE A 900 15.43 -32.82 1.61
N ASP A 901 14.60 -33.49 0.81
CA ASP A 901 15.05 -34.45 -0.17
C ASP A 901 15.17 -33.82 -1.55
N VAL A 902 16.27 -34.12 -2.24
CA VAL A 902 16.50 -33.71 -3.61
C VAL A 902 16.23 -34.88 -4.54
N ALA A 903 15.45 -34.60 -5.58
CA ALA A 903 15.06 -35.59 -6.55
C ALA A 903 16.07 -35.63 -7.71
N THR A 904 16.62 -36.82 -8.00
CA THR A 904 17.80 -36.99 -8.86
C THR A 904 17.66 -38.06 -9.94
N ASN A 905 18.35 -37.86 -11.07
CA ASN A 905 18.41 -38.84 -12.16
C ASN A 905 19.52 -39.89 -11.98
N VAL A 906 20.12 -39.99 -10.78
CA VAL A 906 21.17 -40.98 -10.51
C VAL A 906 20.55 -42.38 -10.46
N PRO A 907 21.03 -43.33 -11.28
CA PRO A 907 20.50 -44.70 -11.25
C PRO A 907 20.58 -45.31 -9.84
N GLY A 908 19.44 -45.74 -9.31
CA GLY A 908 19.33 -46.33 -7.97
C GLY A 908 19.11 -45.34 -6.83
N PHE A 909 19.15 -44.02 -7.08
CA PHE A 909 18.98 -42.97 -6.07
C PHE A 909 17.97 -41.90 -6.52
N PRO A 910 16.67 -42.24 -6.62
CA PRO A 910 15.66 -41.29 -7.10
C PRO A 910 15.46 -40.09 -6.16
N LEU A 911 15.77 -40.27 -4.87
CA LEU A 911 15.76 -39.24 -3.83
C LEU A 911 17.05 -39.35 -3.02
N LEU A 912 17.64 -38.20 -2.69
CA LEU A 912 18.81 -38.08 -1.82
C LEU A 912 18.55 -36.97 -0.80
N ALA A 913 18.78 -37.25 0.47
CA ALA A 913 18.71 -36.24 1.52
C ALA A 913 19.80 -35.17 1.29
N TRP A 914 19.42 -33.89 1.43
CA TRP A 914 20.33 -32.76 1.18
C TRP A 914 21.43 -32.63 2.23
N ARG A 915 21.08 -32.86 3.51
CA ARG A 915 21.94 -32.58 4.67
C ARG A 915 22.57 -33.83 5.29
N GLU A 916 22.10 -35.01 4.91
CA GLU A 916 22.61 -36.27 5.45
C GLU A 916 23.90 -36.74 4.73
N PRO A 917 24.86 -37.33 5.46
CA PRO A 917 26.05 -37.96 4.89
C PRO A 917 25.71 -39.03 3.85
N LEU A 918 26.16 -38.84 2.61
CA LEU A 918 25.95 -39.81 1.54
C LEU A 918 27.17 -40.70 1.36
N ALA A 919 26.97 -42.02 1.44
CA ALA A 919 28.03 -43.00 1.18
C ALA A 919 28.67 -42.83 -0.21
N LEU A 920 27.88 -42.43 -1.22
CA LEU A 920 28.34 -42.15 -2.58
C LEU A 920 29.34 -40.99 -2.65
N LEU A 921 29.29 -40.05 -1.69
CA LEU A 921 30.18 -38.90 -1.62
C LEU A 921 31.30 -39.10 -0.58
N GLY A 922 31.47 -40.32 -0.06
CA GLY A 922 32.48 -40.60 0.96
C GLY A 922 32.10 -40.12 2.36
N GLY A 923 30.80 -40.00 2.66
CA GLY A 923 30.28 -39.63 3.97
C GLY A 923 30.16 -38.12 4.21
N ILE A 924 30.08 -37.32 3.14
CA ILE A 924 29.73 -35.88 3.20
C ILE A 924 28.31 -35.67 2.67
N SER A 925 27.65 -34.60 3.12
CA SER A 925 26.32 -34.21 2.66
C SER A 925 26.35 -33.54 1.27
N LEU A 926 25.18 -33.41 0.62
CA LEU A 926 25.07 -32.61 -0.61
C LEU A 926 25.29 -31.12 -0.31
N GLU A 927 24.81 -30.64 0.84
CA GLU A 927 25.01 -29.28 1.31
C GLU A 927 26.51 -28.94 1.44
N ASP A 928 27.30 -29.80 2.06
CA ASP A 928 28.76 -29.59 2.21
C ASP A 928 29.49 -29.66 0.86
N PHE A 929 29.04 -30.57 -0.02
CA PHE A 929 29.67 -30.77 -1.33
C PHE A 929 29.35 -29.64 -2.32
N LEU A 930 28.12 -29.13 -2.32
CA LEU A 930 27.60 -28.17 -3.30
C LEU A 930 27.44 -26.75 -2.77
N GLY A 931 27.60 -26.56 -1.45
CA GLY A 931 27.33 -25.31 -0.76
C GLY A 931 25.83 -25.04 -0.56
N SER A 932 25.52 -23.94 0.12
CA SER A 932 24.15 -23.51 0.45
C SER A 932 23.79 -22.10 -0.04
N ASP A 933 24.62 -21.50 -0.92
CA ASP A 933 24.47 -20.12 -1.42
C ASP A 933 24.43 -20.04 -2.95
N LEU A 934 23.66 -19.08 -3.48
CA LEU A 934 23.59 -18.77 -4.93
C LEU A 934 24.89 -18.18 -5.49
N LYS A 935 25.62 -17.41 -4.69
CA LYS A 935 26.88 -16.72 -5.07
C LYS A 935 28.08 -17.16 -4.21
N GLY A 936 27.96 -18.30 -3.52
CA GLY A 936 29.02 -18.85 -2.68
C GLY A 936 30.23 -19.32 -3.50
N ALA A 937 31.31 -19.68 -2.80
CA ALA A 937 32.50 -20.27 -3.43
C ALA A 937 32.16 -21.52 -4.24
N THR A 938 31.21 -22.31 -3.73
CA THR A 938 30.49 -23.34 -4.48
C THR A 938 29.06 -22.85 -4.70
N LYS A 939 28.66 -22.70 -5.97
CA LYS A 939 27.31 -22.27 -6.33
C LYS A 939 26.35 -23.44 -6.12
N SER A 940 25.42 -23.28 -5.18
CA SER A 940 24.47 -24.34 -4.87
C SER A 940 23.34 -24.41 -5.91
N PRO A 941 23.00 -25.61 -6.42
CA PRO A 941 21.87 -25.78 -7.35
C PRO A 941 20.51 -25.58 -6.68
N VAL A 942 20.45 -25.69 -5.35
CA VAL A 942 19.23 -25.56 -4.54
C VAL A 942 19.56 -24.74 -3.30
N VAL A 943 18.82 -23.65 -3.08
CA VAL A 943 18.99 -22.78 -1.91
C VAL A 943 17.68 -22.72 -1.15
N VAL A 944 17.72 -23.13 0.12
CA VAL A 944 16.58 -23.08 1.05
C VAL A 944 16.83 -22.00 2.09
N ARG A 945 15.82 -21.16 2.36
CA ARG A 945 15.87 -20.10 3.37
C ARG A 945 14.58 -20.06 4.17
N PHE A 946 14.67 -19.59 5.41
CA PHE A 946 13.56 -19.49 6.34
C PHE A 946 13.38 -18.06 6.82
N GLN A 947 12.14 -17.70 7.15
CA GLN A 947 11.82 -16.41 7.73
C GLN A 947 10.76 -16.59 8.81
N GLY A 948 10.96 -15.93 9.94
CA GLY A 948 10.04 -15.92 11.06
C GLY A 948 9.23 -14.63 11.11
N ALA A 949 8.07 -14.70 11.77
CA ALA A 949 7.30 -13.54 12.17
C ALA A 949 6.42 -13.88 13.39
N ARG A 950 5.80 -12.86 13.97
CA ARG A 950 4.86 -13.01 15.06
C ARG A 950 3.44 -12.62 14.65
N ALA A 951 2.56 -13.61 14.57
CA ALA A 951 1.11 -13.39 14.55
C ALA A 951 0.62 -12.94 15.93
N VAL A 952 -0.10 -11.83 15.96
CA VAL A 952 -0.81 -11.32 17.14
C VAL A 952 -2.32 -11.47 17.03
N LYS A 953 -2.86 -11.74 15.83
CA LYS A 953 -4.29 -11.99 15.59
C LYS A 953 -4.48 -13.33 14.87
N SER A 954 -5.65 -13.95 15.03
CA SER A 954 -6.05 -15.07 14.18
C SER A 954 -6.16 -14.62 12.73
N THR A 955 -5.81 -15.50 11.78
CA THR A 955 -5.99 -15.27 10.35
C THR A 955 -6.52 -16.52 9.69
N ASP A 956 -7.61 -16.38 8.94
CA ASP A 956 -8.29 -17.48 8.26
C ASP A 956 -7.48 -18.00 7.04
N ASN A 957 -6.57 -17.18 6.52
CA ASN A 957 -5.74 -17.53 5.36
C ASN A 957 -4.30 -17.00 5.49
N LEU A 958 -3.38 -17.88 5.86
CA LEU A 958 -1.95 -17.58 6.05
C LEU A 958 -1.22 -17.20 4.74
N CYS A 959 -1.81 -17.44 3.57
CA CYS A 959 -1.28 -17.02 2.28
C CYS A 959 -1.60 -15.56 1.94
N SER A 960 -2.58 -14.95 2.63
CA SER A 960 -3.05 -13.58 2.35
C SER A 960 -2.52 -12.53 3.34
N ILE A 961 -1.63 -12.93 4.24
CA ILE A 961 -1.06 -12.03 5.25
C ILE A 961 -0.15 -11.00 4.58
N ASP A 962 -0.55 -9.73 4.70
CA ASP A 962 0.34 -8.60 4.49
C ASP A 962 1.09 -8.31 5.79
N ALA A 963 2.37 -8.69 5.83
CA ALA A 963 3.22 -8.49 7.01
C ALA A 963 3.66 -7.02 7.18
N THR A 964 3.29 -6.14 6.25
CA THR A 964 3.61 -4.72 6.27
C THR A 964 2.43 -3.85 6.72
N ASP A 965 1.23 -4.41 6.82
CA ASP A 965 0.07 -3.71 7.36
C ASP A 965 0.25 -3.49 8.87
N PRO A 966 0.38 -2.22 9.35
CA PRO A 966 0.55 -1.94 10.78
C PRO A 966 -0.66 -2.38 11.63
N ASN A 967 -1.82 -2.56 11.00
CA ASN A 967 -3.03 -3.07 11.66
C ASN A 967 -3.28 -4.55 11.37
N GLY A 968 -2.38 -5.18 10.62
CA GLY A 968 -2.48 -6.55 10.15
C GLY A 968 -2.40 -7.59 11.28
N PRO A 969 -2.43 -8.88 10.92
CA PRO A 969 -2.37 -9.96 11.89
C PRO A 969 -0.96 -10.26 12.39
N VAL A 970 0.08 -9.71 11.74
CA VAL A 970 1.48 -9.84 12.13
C VAL A 970 1.91 -8.57 12.87
N LEU A 971 2.63 -8.74 13.98
CA LEU A 971 3.21 -7.64 14.73
C LEU A 971 4.24 -6.93 13.86
N PRO A 972 4.13 -5.61 13.63
CA PRO A 972 5.16 -4.86 12.93
C PRO A 972 6.52 -5.06 13.58
N GLU A 973 7.60 -5.08 12.79
CA GLU A 973 8.99 -5.28 13.24
C GLU A 973 9.34 -6.71 13.69
N SER A 974 8.36 -7.61 13.84
CA SER A 974 8.61 -9.00 14.21
C SER A 974 9.09 -9.88 13.04
N VAL A 975 8.95 -9.41 11.80
CA VAL A 975 9.39 -10.14 10.61
C VAL A 975 10.92 -10.18 10.60
N THR A 976 11.49 -11.37 10.56
CA THR A 976 12.96 -11.52 10.52
C THR A 976 13.50 -11.33 9.11
N GLY A 977 14.82 -11.21 8.96
CA GLY A 977 15.48 -11.52 7.69
C GLY A 977 15.37 -12.99 7.30
N TRP A 978 15.79 -13.33 6.07
CA TRP A 978 15.90 -14.71 5.63
C TRP A 978 17.16 -15.37 6.20
N VAL A 979 17.01 -16.44 6.96
CA VAL A 979 18.10 -17.21 7.60
C VAL A 979 18.34 -18.55 6.88
N ARG A 980 19.50 -19.18 7.10
CA ARG A 980 19.82 -20.50 6.51
C ARG A 980 19.22 -21.64 7.30
N HIS A 981 19.26 -21.51 8.63
CA HIS A 981 18.78 -22.50 9.57
C HIS A 981 17.62 -21.93 10.41
N PRO A 982 16.48 -22.62 10.55
CA PRO A 982 15.35 -22.13 11.34
C PRO A 982 15.70 -21.80 12.79
N ALA A 983 16.66 -22.50 13.39
CA ALA A 983 17.08 -22.25 14.77
C ALA A 983 17.71 -20.86 14.99
N GLU A 984 18.26 -20.24 13.94
CA GLU A 984 18.72 -18.84 13.99
C GLU A 984 17.58 -17.87 14.35
N LEU A 985 16.32 -18.24 14.05
CA LEU A 985 15.14 -17.44 14.41
C LEU A 985 14.91 -17.38 15.93
N ASN A 986 15.43 -18.35 16.70
CA ASN A 986 15.32 -18.35 18.16
C ASN A 986 16.10 -17.18 18.78
N GLU A 987 17.27 -16.88 18.21
CA GLU A 987 18.21 -15.87 18.72
C GLU A 987 18.22 -14.59 17.88
N TYR A 988 17.38 -14.49 16.85
CA TYR A 988 17.40 -13.38 15.89
C TYR A 988 17.33 -12.00 16.55
N PHE A 989 16.54 -11.86 17.62
CA PHE A 989 16.35 -10.61 18.37
C PHE A 989 17.20 -10.52 19.65
N SER A 990 18.20 -11.39 19.83
CA SER A 990 19.05 -11.42 21.04
C SER A 990 19.89 -10.16 21.27
N TYR A 991 20.02 -9.29 20.26
CA TYR A 991 20.69 -7.99 20.37
C TYR A 991 19.85 -6.92 21.10
N LEU A 992 18.55 -7.17 21.28
CA LEU A 992 17.64 -6.33 22.08
C LEU A 992 17.69 -6.73 23.57
N THR A 993 17.01 -5.97 24.42
CA THR A 993 16.80 -6.42 25.81
C THR A 993 15.94 -7.70 25.83
N ALA A 994 16.07 -8.52 26.87
CA ALA A 994 15.35 -9.80 26.95
C ALA A 994 13.82 -9.62 26.82
N GLY A 995 13.26 -8.58 27.44
CA GLY A 995 11.85 -8.26 27.34
C GLY A 995 11.40 -7.82 25.95
N GLU A 996 12.17 -6.94 25.30
CA GLU A 996 11.89 -6.52 23.92
C GLU A 996 12.01 -7.69 22.92
N ALA A 997 13.02 -8.54 23.07
CA ALA A 997 13.21 -9.72 22.23
C ALA A 997 12.02 -10.69 22.37
N ALA A 998 11.55 -10.94 23.59
CA ALA A 998 10.43 -11.83 23.86
C ALA A 998 9.12 -11.39 23.16
N LYS A 999 8.93 -10.08 22.90
CA LYS A 999 7.79 -9.54 22.12
C LYS A 999 7.87 -9.85 20.63
N LEU A 1000 9.07 -9.94 20.07
CA LEU A 1000 9.28 -10.08 18.63
C LEU A 1000 9.55 -11.51 18.19
N ARG A 1001 9.86 -12.42 19.13
CA ARG A 1001 10.11 -13.84 18.83
C ARG A 1001 8.99 -14.46 18.00
N SER A 1002 9.40 -15.28 17.04
CA SER A 1002 8.53 -15.84 16.01
C SER A 1002 7.56 -16.88 16.58
N ASN A 1003 6.34 -16.92 16.05
CA ASN A 1003 5.35 -17.97 16.32
C ASN A 1003 4.75 -18.57 15.03
N MET A 1004 5.27 -18.13 13.89
CA MET A 1004 4.99 -18.60 12.55
C MET A 1004 6.27 -18.50 11.72
N ILE A 1005 6.38 -19.35 10.71
CA ILE A 1005 7.55 -19.46 9.83
C ILE A 1005 7.10 -19.55 8.38
N ARG A 1006 7.92 -19.12 7.45
CA ARG A 1006 7.80 -19.50 6.04
C ARG A 1006 9.17 -19.88 5.49
N PHE A 1007 9.17 -20.55 4.36
CA PHE A 1007 10.37 -20.95 3.65
C PHE A 1007 10.35 -20.47 2.20
N GLN A 1008 11.54 -20.36 1.62
CA GLN A 1008 11.76 -20.11 0.21
C GLN A 1008 12.77 -21.12 -0.35
N ILE A 1009 12.51 -21.61 -1.57
CA ILE A 1009 13.40 -22.50 -2.30
C ILE A 1009 13.73 -21.87 -3.65
N VAL A 1010 15.03 -21.72 -3.96
CA VAL A 1010 15.52 -21.18 -5.24
C VAL A 1010 16.39 -22.22 -5.94
N PHE A 1011 16.15 -22.39 -7.23
CA PHE A 1011 16.92 -23.26 -8.11
C PHE A 1011 17.89 -22.44 -8.96
N ASP A 1012 19.17 -22.85 -8.97
CA ASP A 1012 20.22 -22.30 -9.83
C ASP A 1012 20.61 -23.28 -10.94
N ARG A 1013 20.11 -22.99 -12.15
CA ARG A 1013 20.44 -23.77 -13.35
C ARG A 1013 21.73 -23.34 -14.04
N THR A 1014 22.42 -22.31 -13.56
CA THR A 1014 23.76 -21.94 -14.06
C THR A 1014 24.84 -22.91 -13.59
N THR A 1015 24.54 -23.73 -12.57
CA THR A 1015 25.42 -24.79 -12.09
C THR A 1015 25.49 -25.93 -13.09
N GLY A 1016 26.68 -26.50 -13.31
CA GLY A 1016 26.85 -27.66 -14.21
C GLY A 1016 26.14 -28.95 -13.76
N PHE A 1017 25.53 -28.94 -12.57
CA PHE A 1017 24.76 -30.05 -12.02
C PHE A 1017 23.32 -30.10 -12.56
N TYR A 1018 22.76 -28.96 -13.00
CA TYR A 1018 21.53 -28.92 -13.79
C TYR A 1018 21.86 -28.99 -15.30
N PRO A 1019 21.07 -29.70 -16.14
CA PRO A 1019 19.85 -30.47 -15.88
C PRO A 1019 20.08 -31.98 -15.61
N ASN A 1020 21.34 -32.41 -15.52
CA ASN A 1020 21.69 -33.84 -15.60
C ASN A 1020 21.57 -34.59 -14.27
N LEU A 1021 21.68 -33.89 -13.13
CA LEU A 1021 21.69 -34.49 -11.80
C LEU A 1021 20.41 -34.22 -11.02
N PHE A 1022 19.96 -32.97 -10.99
CA PHE A 1022 18.83 -32.51 -10.17
C PHE A 1022 17.61 -32.15 -11.00
N PHE A 1023 16.40 -32.46 -10.50
CA PHE A 1023 15.15 -32.07 -11.16
C PHE A 1023 14.08 -31.46 -10.24
N GLY A 1024 14.32 -31.45 -8.93
CA GLY A 1024 13.41 -30.84 -7.96
C GLY A 1024 13.74 -31.27 -6.53
N VAL A 1025 12.86 -30.90 -5.61
CA VAL A 1025 12.93 -31.24 -4.19
C VAL A 1025 11.59 -31.71 -3.67
N THR A 1026 11.59 -32.43 -2.56
CA THR A 1026 10.39 -32.85 -1.84
C THR A 1026 10.69 -33.04 -0.36
N ASN A 1027 9.67 -33.35 0.44
CA ASN A 1027 9.80 -33.74 1.84
C ASN A 1027 10.59 -32.71 2.68
N LEU A 1028 10.27 -31.41 2.55
CA LEU A 1028 10.87 -30.38 3.39
C LEU A 1028 10.28 -30.46 4.79
N LYS A 1029 11.11 -30.67 5.81
CA LYS A 1029 10.71 -30.77 7.21
C LYS A 1029 11.43 -29.71 8.04
N VAL A 1030 10.70 -29.04 8.92
CA VAL A 1030 11.27 -28.19 9.98
C VAL A 1030 10.77 -28.69 11.33
N ARG A 1031 11.67 -28.92 12.28
CA ARG A 1031 11.33 -29.32 13.64
C ARG A 1031 11.16 -28.08 14.51
N ALA A 1032 10.02 -28.00 15.19
CA ALA A 1032 9.73 -26.93 16.11
C ALA A 1032 8.94 -27.45 17.31
N THR A 1033 9.16 -26.83 18.46
CA THR A 1033 8.38 -27.03 19.68
C THR A 1033 7.54 -25.77 19.92
N PRO A 1034 6.20 -25.86 19.83
CA PRO A 1034 5.33 -24.78 20.25
C PRO A 1034 5.45 -24.56 21.77
N ASN A 1035 5.54 -23.30 22.22
CA ASN A 1035 5.70 -22.98 23.64
C ASN A 1035 4.74 -21.89 24.09
#